data_AF-A0A2S7QZR6-F1
#
_entry.id   AF-A0A2S7QZR6-F1
#
_cell.length_a   1.000
_cell.length_b   1.000
_cell.length_c   1.000
_cell.angle_alpha   90.00
_cell.angle_beta   90.00
_cell.angle_gamma   90.00
#
_symmetry.space_group_name_H-M   'P 1'
#
loop_
_entity.id
_entity.type
_entity.pdbx_description
1 polymer ?
#
loop_
_entity_poly.entity_id
_entity_poly.type
_entity_poly.pdbx_seq_one_letter_code
_entity_poly.pdbx_strand_id
1 'polypeptide(L)'
;MKLIALLFTAAVANAASKSSATTSNSIPTSTACAKIGDEFASVDPSATDYPSLDPSLVLDCLGSVPLDVQRSSDFLDYVEPYWQFQSTLAYLKDPPKGYPLPGVDMLGGLAEIKENVHSGYYSSQWEFEKDLYALGNILPHDFHVNLNLPLVGLFSFYTLDGPLVSISSDGLELPELYFRYDLDKQRANPDADWDPSPLMKINGEDATLYLQLISMSSGVFQDNDANYNQVFYSLPSVVYTGSKGSFVVGGHLYGFPTDTLTYSFANGTDITAKLAATTYNDLSSIKSGKDLFNLVDLPSTSSTTTKIKRDTTTLHIKRNSQKVTSLQGYPTPVVIHPDGYVSGYFLNGTKTAVLVMQGFIDADESDPDTMILQQDTIKTFLAKCKSAQMEKLIVDVQGNGGGDIFNGYDAFKQLFPTIEPFGASRFRATPLVNYMGTIFSGAGRYNLDENYVYQSQAELDMNGKPFENWRDESPNIEIHGDNFTEEVRYNLTDVITEESGTFNVTGYLSNSNPPPAVFDASNIVMLMDGGCGSTCAVFAEMMKSQGGVRSIVFGGRPQPGPMQGVAGSKGAQVLTYGNIAEYIAQLPNATTAYLEKDQAIPNYPPAEYIPNIVAAPPLGDRSSFLDGGRFNLRNNMHKDDDTFTPLQFIYEASNCRLFYKKEDIYSIVGVWNRVEKVVWGNGTCVEGSSVEADNTMPMGAYDTVPFGDSALPNVEMEPQPGLLPIGTSVTTWTSESGGRYEDAQKAFVEAIYNGIH
;
A
#
# COMPACT_ATOMS: atom_id res chain seq x y z
N MET A 1 -52.41 -44.41 -21.58
CA MET A 1 -51.32 -45.38 -21.73
C MET A 1 -50.50 -45.33 -20.44
N LYS A 2 -50.85 -46.15 -19.43
CA LYS A 2 -50.21 -47.43 -19.04
C LYS A 2 -48.70 -47.35 -18.74
N LEU A 3 -48.38 -47.47 -17.44
CA LEU A 3 -47.13 -48.03 -16.86
C LEU A 3 -46.66 -49.28 -17.63
N ILE A 4 -45.35 -49.47 -17.76
CA ILE A 4 -44.62 -50.72 -17.41
C ILE A 4 -43.17 -50.36 -17.05
N ALA A 5 -42.73 -50.81 -15.86
CA ALA A 5 -41.34 -50.94 -15.44
C ALA A 5 -40.76 -52.29 -15.94
N LEU A 6 -39.47 -52.35 -16.24
CA LEU A 6 -38.73 -53.62 -16.25
C LEU A 6 -37.26 -53.44 -15.88
N LEU A 7 -36.91 -54.03 -14.74
CA LEU A 7 -35.58 -54.37 -14.28
C LEU A 7 -34.92 -55.38 -15.20
N PHE A 8 -33.59 -55.32 -15.30
CA PHE A 8 -32.76 -56.54 -15.31
C PHE A 8 -31.45 -56.27 -14.55
N THR A 9 -31.32 -56.95 -13.41
CA THR A 9 -30.06 -57.26 -12.75
C THR A 9 -29.46 -58.52 -13.37
N ALA A 10 -28.14 -58.53 -13.57
CA ALA A 10 -27.35 -59.75 -13.58
C ALA A 10 -25.95 -59.44 -13.04
N ALA A 11 -25.69 -59.95 -11.84
CA ALA A 11 -24.37 -60.03 -11.24
C ALA A 11 -23.56 -61.15 -11.91
N VAL A 12 -22.28 -60.90 -12.17
CA VAL A 12 -21.25 -61.94 -12.17
C VAL A 12 -20.04 -61.40 -11.43
N ALA A 13 -19.81 -61.98 -10.26
CA ALA A 13 -18.58 -61.86 -9.50
C ALA A 13 -17.43 -62.54 -10.27
N ASN A 14 -16.23 -61.97 -10.22
CA ASN A 14 -15.03 -62.80 -10.23
C ASN A 14 -13.87 -62.17 -9.46
N ALA A 15 -13.59 -62.83 -8.33
CA ALA A 15 -12.33 -63.10 -7.67
C ALA A 15 -11.16 -62.10 -7.81
N ALA A 16 -10.83 -61.52 -6.67
CA ALA A 16 -9.50 -60.99 -6.36
C ALA A 16 -8.40 -62.04 -6.60
N SER A 17 -7.41 -61.70 -7.42
CA SER A 17 -6.07 -62.28 -7.34
C SER A 17 -5.14 -61.28 -6.66
N LYS A 18 -4.84 -61.51 -5.39
CA LYS A 18 -3.67 -60.92 -4.72
C LYS A 18 -2.42 -61.40 -5.46
N SER A 19 -1.79 -60.54 -6.26
CA SER A 19 -0.38 -60.69 -6.59
C SER A 19 0.42 -59.89 -5.56
N SER A 20 1.07 -60.60 -4.65
CA SER A 20 2.14 -60.05 -3.83
C SER A 20 3.24 -59.54 -4.75
N ALA A 21 3.28 -58.22 -4.97
CA ALA A 21 4.42 -57.56 -5.56
C ALA A 21 5.37 -57.16 -4.43
N THR A 22 6.52 -57.80 -4.45
CA THR A 22 7.66 -57.64 -3.58
C THR A 22 8.02 -56.17 -3.39
N THR A 23 8.15 -55.75 -2.13
CA THR A 23 8.77 -54.50 -1.71
C THR A 23 10.19 -54.42 -2.26
N SER A 24 10.37 -53.74 -3.39
CA SER A 24 11.63 -53.05 -3.64
C SER A 24 11.57 -51.75 -2.84
N ASN A 25 12.40 -51.64 -1.81
CA ASN A 25 12.70 -50.36 -1.16
C ASN A 25 13.28 -49.41 -2.22
N SER A 26 12.41 -48.68 -2.91
CA SER A 26 12.78 -47.40 -3.50
C SER A 26 12.88 -46.42 -2.35
N ILE A 27 14.08 -45.86 -2.16
CA ILE A 27 14.30 -44.69 -1.31
C ILE A 27 13.19 -43.68 -1.62
N PRO A 28 12.46 -43.12 -0.63
CA PRO A 28 11.49 -42.07 -0.91
C PRO A 28 12.24 -40.94 -1.61
N THR A 29 11.81 -40.56 -2.82
CA THR A 29 12.25 -39.29 -3.41
C THR A 29 11.92 -38.18 -2.41
N SER A 30 12.95 -37.47 -1.95
CA SER A 30 12.81 -36.37 -0.97
C SER A 30 11.76 -35.37 -1.47
N THR A 31 10.77 -35.04 -0.63
CA THR A 31 9.72 -34.05 -0.91
C THR A 31 10.36 -32.66 -1.08
N ALA A 32 9.67 -31.72 -1.73
CA ALA A 32 10.18 -30.37 -1.92
C ALA A 32 10.57 -29.71 -0.58
N CYS A 33 9.71 -29.79 0.44
CA CYS A 33 10.03 -29.30 1.77
C CYS A 33 11.20 -30.03 2.42
N ALA A 34 11.35 -31.35 2.23
CA ALA A 34 12.51 -32.06 2.76
C ALA A 34 13.82 -31.59 2.13
N LYS A 35 13.84 -31.29 0.83
CA LYS A 35 15.01 -30.71 0.16
C LYS A 35 15.35 -29.34 0.73
N ILE A 36 14.37 -28.45 0.90
CA ILE A 36 14.57 -27.13 1.53
C ILE A 36 15.14 -27.30 2.95
N GLY A 37 14.55 -28.18 3.76
CA GLY A 37 15.04 -28.43 5.11
C GLY A 37 16.45 -29.03 5.14
N ASP A 38 16.80 -29.89 4.19
CA ASP A 38 18.16 -30.42 4.05
C ASP A 38 19.17 -29.34 3.63
N GLU A 39 18.78 -28.42 2.74
CA GLU A 39 19.61 -27.27 2.34
C GLU A 39 19.89 -26.35 3.53
N PHE A 40 18.86 -26.00 4.31
CA PHE A 40 19.04 -25.19 5.53
C PHE A 40 19.87 -25.91 6.59
N ALA A 41 19.65 -27.22 6.78
CA ALA A 41 20.46 -28.02 7.71
C ALA A 41 21.93 -28.14 7.30
N SER A 42 22.25 -27.89 6.03
CA SER A 42 23.62 -27.95 5.50
C SER A 42 24.38 -26.62 5.63
N VAL A 43 23.69 -25.52 5.97
CA VAL A 43 24.31 -24.21 6.19
C VAL A 43 25.09 -24.21 7.50
N ASP A 44 26.28 -23.60 7.48
CA ASP A 44 27.08 -23.40 8.69
C ASP A 44 26.26 -22.58 9.71
N PRO A 45 26.10 -23.05 10.97
CA PRO A 45 25.39 -22.29 12.00
C PRO A 45 25.94 -20.88 12.28
N SER A 46 27.15 -20.57 11.80
CA SER A 46 27.78 -19.25 11.86
C SER A 46 27.55 -18.38 10.62
N ALA A 47 26.90 -18.90 9.58
CA ALA A 47 26.52 -18.12 8.41
C ALA A 47 25.48 -17.07 8.80
N THR A 48 25.65 -15.85 8.28
CA THR A 48 24.73 -14.74 8.50
C THR A 48 23.61 -14.68 7.48
N ASP A 49 23.74 -15.43 6.37
CA ASP A 49 22.79 -15.44 5.26
C ASP A 49 22.24 -16.87 5.06
N TYR A 50 20.92 -16.96 4.92
CA TYR A 50 20.21 -18.20 4.56
C TYR A 50 20.38 -18.53 3.08
N PRO A 51 20.22 -19.79 2.67
CA PRO A 51 20.45 -20.19 1.29
C PRO A 51 19.39 -19.55 0.36
N SER A 52 19.82 -19.19 -0.84
CA SER A 52 18.94 -18.80 -1.93
C SER A 52 18.37 -20.07 -2.57
N LEU A 53 17.05 -20.17 -2.63
CA LEU A 53 16.32 -21.34 -3.13
C LEU A 53 15.81 -21.11 -4.56
N ASP A 54 15.64 -22.21 -5.29
CA ASP A 54 14.91 -22.21 -6.56
C ASP A 54 13.41 -21.95 -6.30
N PRO A 55 12.77 -20.96 -6.96
CA PRO A 55 11.36 -20.62 -6.69
C PRO A 55 10.37 -21.76 -6.91
N SER A 56 10.57 -22.58 -7.94
CA SER A 56 9.66 -23.72 -8.21
C SER A 56 9.70 -24.74 -7.08
N LEU A 57 10.87 -24.99 -6.49
CA LEU A 57 11.03 -25.85 -5.32
C LEU A 57 10.29 -25.28 -4.10
N VAL A 58 10.32 -23.97 -3.92
CA VAL A 58 9.56 -23.28 -2.85
C VAL A 58 8.06 -23.43 -3.07
N LEU A 59 7.57 -23.21 -4.30
CA LEU A 59 6.16 -23.38 -4.62
C LEU A 59 5.68 -24.83 -4.44
N ASP A 60 6.45 -25.81 -4.88
CA ASP A 60 6.15 -27.22 -4.64
C ASP A 60 6.06 -27.53 -3.13
N CYS A 61 6.89 -26.90 -2.30
CA CYS A 61 6.81 -27.07 -0.85
C CYS A 61 5.56 -26.42 -0.26
N LEU A 62 5.27 -25.16 -0.61
CA LEU A 62 4.08 -24.42 -0.16
C LEU A 62 2.79 -25.13 -0.59
N GLY A 63 2.70 -25.57 -1.84
CA GLY A 63 1.58 -26.36 -2.37
C GLY A 63 1.42 -27.73 -1.71
N SER A 64 2.46 -28.26 -1.06
CA SER A 64 2.38 -29.53 -0.31
C SER A 64 1.84 -29.39 1.12
N VAL A 65 1.60 -28.16 1.58
CA VAL A 65 1.11 -27.90 2.93
C VAL A 65 -0.37 -28.28 3.04
N PRO A 66 -0.74 -29.25 3.90
CA PRO A 66 -2.11 -29.75 3.97
C PRO A 66 -3.05 -28.71 4.60
N LEU A 67 -4.21 -28.48 3.97
CA LEU A 67 -5.27 -27.63 4.50
C LEU A 67 -5.81 -28.16 5.84
N ASP A 68 -5.86 -27.31 6.86
CA ASP A 68 -6.60 -27.57 8.11
C ASP A 68 -7.97 -26.87 8.03
N VAL A 69 -8.99 -27.61 7.56
CA VAL A 69 -10.34 -27.08 7.28
C VAL A 69 -10.94 -26.37 8.49
N GLN A 70 -10.90 -27.00 9.66
CA GLN A 70 -11.51 -26.43 10.86
C GLN A 70 -10.78 -25.16 11.28
N ARG A 71 -9.45 -25.20 11.34
CA ARG A 71 -8.64 -24.04 11.76
C ARG A 71 -8.76 -22.87 10.79
N SER A 72 -8.78 -23.14 9.49
CA SER A 72 -8.94 -22.13 8.47
C SER A 72 -10.32 -21.47 8.59
N SER A 73 -11.38 -22.26 8.77
CA SER A 73 -12.73 -21.74 9.05
C SER A 73 -12.78 -20.91 10.34
N ASP A 74 -12.16 -21.37 11.43
CA ASP A 74 -12.11 -20.66 12.71
C ASP A 74 -11.33 -19.34 12.59
N PHE A 75 -10.29 -19.30 11.75
CA PHE A 75 -9.50 -18.10 11.51
C PHE A 75 -10.32 -17.01 10.81
N LEU A 76 -11.16 -17.38 9.84
CA LEU A 76 -12.07 -16.44 9.17
C LEU A 76 -13.04 -15.81 10.18
N ASP A 77 -13.63 -16.62 11.08
CA ASP A 77 -14.49 -16.14 12.16
C ASP A 77 -13.74 -15.24 13.16
N TYR A 78 -12.44 -15.48 13.36
CA TYR A 78 -11.60 -14.69 14.24
C TYR A 78 -11.24 -13.32 13.61
N VAL A 79 -11.06 -13.26 12.29
CA VAL A 79 -10.68 -12.04 11.55
C VAL A 79 -11.87 -11.11 11.32
N GLU A 80 -13.05 -11.65 11.02
CA GLU A 80 -14.22 -10.87 10.60
C GLU A 80 -14.53 -9.66 11.52
N PRO A 81 -14.55 -9.79 12.86
CA PRO A 81 -14.84 -8.65 13.73
C PRO A 81 -13.79 -7.53 13.68
N TYR A 82 -12.54 -7.83 13.33
CA TYR A 82 -11.50 -6.81 13.12
C TYR A 82 -11.74 -6.05 11.81
N TRP A 83 -12.16 -6.73 10.75
CA TRP A 83 -12.45 -6.09 9.46
C TRP A 83 -13.68 -5.19 9.52
N GLN A 84 -14.59 -5.39 10.48
CA GLN A 84 -15.71 -4.47 10.73
C GLN A 84 -15.23 -3.02 11.04
N PHE A 85 -13.97 -2.80 11.41
CA PHE A 85 -13.45 -1.45 11.64
C PHE A 85 -12.95 -0.73 10.38
N GLN A 86 -12.83 -1.43 9.24
CA GLN A 86 -12.44 -0.82 7.97
C GLN A 86 -13.54 0.14 7.49
N SER A 87 -13.28 1.44 7.52
CA SER A 87 -14.31 2.45 7.22
C SER A 87 -14.70 2.56 5.75
N THR A 88 -14.00 1.88 4.85
CA THR A 88 -14.28 1.92 3.41
C THR A 88 -15.07 0.72 2.91
N LEU A 89 -15.47 -0.25 3.76
CA LEU A 89 -16.13 -1.49 3.32
C LEU A 89 -17.30 -1.29 2.36
N ALA A 90 -18.23 -0.40 2.71
CA ALA A 90 -19.41 -0.14 1.88
C ALA A 90 -19.06 0.46 0.52
N TYR A 91 -18.07 1.37 0.48
CA TYR A 91 -17.59 2.00 -0.74
C TYR A 91 -16.74 1.05 -1.59
N LEU A 92 -15.96 0.16 -0.99
CA LEU A 92 -15.22 -0.87 -1.72
C LEU A 92 -16.18 -1.84 -2.43
N LYS A 93 -17.27 -2.22 -1.75
CA LYS A 93 -18.29 -3.12 -2.31
C LYS A 93 -19.09 -2.49 -3.44
N ASP A 94 -19.38 -1.19 -3.36
CA ASP A 94 -20.10 -0.45 -4.39
C ASP A 94 -19.40 0.89 -4.65
N PRO A 95 -18.28 0.90 -5.41
CA PRO A 95 -17.50 2.10 -5.58
C PRO A 95 -18.25 3.14 -6.42
N PRO A 96 -18.12 4.44 -6.09
CA PRO A 96 -18.81 5.49 -6.82
C PRO A 96 -18.29 5.61 -8.25
N LYS A 97 -19.07 6.29 -9.09
CA LYS A 97 -18.69 6.56 -10.47
C LYS A 97 -17.37 7.36 -10.50
N GLY A 98 -16.39 6.86 -11.24
CA GLY A 98 -15.08 7.49 -11.37
C GLY A 98 -13.96 6.76 -10.61
N TYR A 99 -14.27 5.71 -9.85
CA TYR A 99 -13.24 4.85 -9.28
C TYR A 99 -12.58 4.00 -10.41
N PRO A 100 -11.25 4.07 -10.59
CA PRO A 100 -10.56 3.45 -11.73
C PRO A 100 -10.27 1.94 -11.58
N LEU A 101 -10.65 1.34 -10.45
CA LEU A 101 -10.31 -0.03 -10.08
C LEU A 101 -11.55 -0.88 -9.82
N PRO A 102 -11.42 -2.22 -9.82
CA PRO A 102 -12.51 -3.13 -9.45
C PRO A 102 -13.03 -2.87 -8.03
N GLY A 103 -14.31 -3.13 -7.80
CA GLY A 103 -14.87 -3.16 -6.45
C GLY A 103 -14.46 -4.45 -5.72
N VAL A 104 -14.57 -4.46 -4.40
CA VAL A 104 -14.37 -5.66 -3.57
C VAL A 104 -15.38 -5.72 -2.42
N ASP A 105 -16.12 -6.82 -2.34
CA ASP A 105 -16.93 -7.16 -1.17
C ASP A 105 -16.07 -7.95 -0.17
N MET A 106 -15.37 -7.25 0.72
CA MET A 106 -14.44 -7.92 1.64
C MET A 106 -15.14 -8.92 2.57
N LEU A 107 -16.31 -8.58 3.11
CA LEU A 107 -17.06 -9.47 4.01
C LEU A 107 -17.73 -10.62 3.23
N GLY A 108 -18.26 -10.33 2.03
CA GLY A 108 -18.78 -11.34 1.13
C GLY A 108 -17.70 -12.34 0.67
N GLY A 109 -16.52 -11.84 0.30
CA GLY A 109 -15.37 -12.65 -0.06
C GLY A 109 -14.88 -13.51 1.11
N LEU A 110 -14.91 -13.00 2.34
CA LEU A 110 -14.56 -13.79 3.53
C LEU A 110 -15.53 -14.97 3.71
N ALA A 111 -16.83 -14.73 3.51
CA ALA A 111 -17.85 -15.78 3.54
C ALA A 111 -17.69 -16.79 2.39
N GLU A 112 -17.34 -16.33 1.19
CA GLU A 112 -17.05 -17.19 0.03
C GLU A 112 -15.83 -18.08 0.27
N ILE A 113 -14.72 -17.52 0.78
CA ILE A 113 -13.54 -18.29 1.18
C ILE A 113 -13.91 -19.35 2.22
N LYS A 114 -14.79 -19.01 3.18
CA LYS A 114 -15.28 -19.97 4.18
C LYS A 114 -16.04 -21.12 3.52
N GLU A 115 -16.91 -20.84 2.56
CA GLU A 115 -17.60 -21.89 1.78
C GLU A 115 -16.61 -22.77 1.00
N ASN A 116 -15.61 -22.15 0.36
CA ASN A 116 -14.57 -22.84 -0.40
C ASN A 116 -13.72 -23.79 0.47
N VAL A 117 -13.42 -23.40 1.71
CA VAL A 117 -12.75 -24.27 2.70
C VAL A 117 -13.58 -25.53 2.99
N HIS A 118 -14.90 -25.41 3.12
CA HIS A 118 -15.79 -26.55 3.44
C HIS A 118 -16.19 -27.39 2.24
N SER A 119 -16.19 -26.81 1.03
CA SER A 119 -16.55 -27.51 -0.21
C SER A 119 -15.43 -28.39 -0.77
N GLY A 120 -14.20 -28.23 -0.26
CA GLY A 120 -13.01 -28.90 -0.78
C GLY A 120 -12.46 -28.26 -2.05
N TYR A 121 -12.73 -26.96 -2.25
CA TYR A 121 -12.19 -26.18 -3.37
C TYR A 121 -10.67 -26.05 -3.29
N TYR A 122 -10.14 -25.77 -2.09
CA TYR A 122 -8.70 -25.63 -1.86
C TYR A 122 -8.01 -27.00 -1.72
N SER A 123 -6.94 -27.20 -2.49
CA SER A 123 -6.13 -28.41 -2.44
C SER A 123 -5.04 -28.36 -1.37
N SER A 124 -4.67 -27.16 -0.91
CA SER A 124 -3.61 -26.90 0.07
C SER A 124 -3.93 -25.70 0.97
N GLN A 125 -3.20 -25.58 2.09
CA GLN A 125 -3.25 -24.40 2.96
C GLN A 125 -2.77 -23.14 2.21
N TRP A 126 -1.79 -23.29 1.31
CA TRP A 126 -1.26 -22.23 0.48
C TRP A 126 -2.32 -21.55 -0.39
N GLU A 127 -3.18 -22.34 -1.06
CA GLU A 127 -4.24 -21.77 -1.91
C GLU A 127 -5.28 -20.99 -1.09
N PHE A 128 -5.65 -21.49 0.08
CA PHE A 128 -6.53 -20.79 1.01
C PHE A 128 -5.92 -19.46 1.47
N GLU A 129 -4.65 -19.46 1.87
CA GLU A 129 -3.99 -18.23 2.34
C GLU A 129 -3.74 -17.23 1.22
N LYS A 130 -3.49 -17.66 -0.01
CA LYS A 130 -3.39 -16.74 -1.16
C LYS A 130 -4.67 -15.95 -1.37
N ASP A 131 -5.82 -16.63 -1.42
CA ASP A 131 -7.12 -15.97 -1.62
C ASP A 131 -7.44 -15.00 -0.47
N LEU A 132 -7.19 -15.42 0.77
CA LEU A 132 -7.39 -14.58 1.94
C LEU A 132 -6.42 -13.39 1.97
N TYR A 133 -5.17 -13.58 1.50
CA TYR A 133 -4.19 -12.51 1.36
C TYR A 133 -4.66 -11.49 0.35
N ALA A 134 -5.06 -11.94 -0.84
CA ALA A 134 -5.52 -11.07 -1.91
C ALA A 134 -6.70 -10.21 -1.45
N LEU A 135 -7.71 -10.82 -0.81
CA LEU A 135 -8.90 -10.16 -0.29
C LEU A 135 -8.57 -9.06 0.74
N GLY A 136 -7.63 -9.33 1.66
CA GLY A 136 -7.31 -8.42 2.77
C GLY A 136 -6.19 -7.41 2.48
N ASN A 137 -5.37 -7.63 1.45
CA ASN A 137 -4.12 -6.88 1.24
C ASN A 137 -4.01 -6.25 -0.16
N ILE A 138 -4.64 -6.83 -1.18
CA ILE A 138 -4.45 -6.40 -2.59
C ILE A 138 -5.73 -5.78 -3.15
N LEU A 139 -6.83 -6.54 -3.15
CA LEU A 139 -8.09 -6.13 -3.77
C LEU A 139 -8.68 -4.82 -3.23
N PRO A 140 -8.50 -4.44 -1.95
CA PRO A 140 -8.95 -3.14 -1.45
C PRO A 140 -8.23 -1.94 -2.07
N HIS A 141 -7.06 -2.15 -2.68
CA HIS A 141 -6.15 -1.08 -3.15
C HIS A 141 -5.98 0.04 -2.11
N ASP A 142 -5.78 -0.39 -0.86
CA ASP A 142 -5.67 0.45 0.31
C ASP A 142 -4.58 -0.12 1.23
N PHE A 143 -3.38 0.45 1.21
CA PHE A 143 -2.30 -0.03 2.05
C PHE A 143 -2.54 0.18 3.57
N HIS A 144 -3.59 0.90 3.99
CA HIS A 144 -4.00 1.00 5.39
C HIS A 144 -4.68 -0.27 5.91
N VAL A 145 -5.16 -1.15 5.04
CA VAL A 145 -5.69 -2.46 5.41
C VAL A 145 -4.72 -3.56 5.00
N ASN A 146 -4.50 -4.51 5.91
CA ASN A 146 -3.71 -5.70 5.63
C ASN A 146 -4.11 -6.84 6.56
N LEU A 147 -3.66 -8.04 6.20
CA LEU A 147 -3.73 -9.23 7.04
C LEU A 147 -2.48 -10.07 6.81
N ASN A 148 -1.66 -10.20 7.85
CA ASN A 148 -0.47 -11.04 7.81
C ASN A 148 -0.88 -12.52 7.81
N LEU A 149 -0.47 -13.25 6.76
CA LEU A 149 -0.68 -14.69 6.65
C LEU A 149 0.64 -15.44 6.67
N PRO A 150 0.76 -16.54 7.45
CA PRO A 150 2.07 -17.10 7.76
C PRO A 150 2.80 -17.71 6.55
N LEU A 151 2.10 -18.39 5.63
CA LEU A 151 2.74 -18.98 4.45
C LEU A 151 3.08 -17.93 3.39
N VAL A 152 2.15 -17.00 3.12
CA VAL A 152 2.36 -15.92 2.13
C VAL A 152 3.51 -15.00 2.55
N GLY A 153 3.65 -14.71 3.84
CA GLY A 153 4.76 -13.91 4.36
C GLY A 153 6.08 -14.67 4.58
N LEU A 154 6.16 -15.97 4.27
CA LEU A 154 7.32 -16.79 4.61
C LEU A 154 8.51 -16.56 3.69
N PHE A 155 8.27 -16.39 2.39
CA PHE A 155 9.31 -16.27 1.37
C PHE A 155 9.20 -14.94 0.63
N SER A 156 10.35 -14.40 0.24
CA SER A 156 10.46 -13.31 -0.72
C SER A 156 11.00 -13.84 -2.04
N PHE A 157 10.35 -13.47 -3.15
CA PHE A 157 10.71 -13.90 -4.50
C PHE A 157 11.38 -12.76 -5.27
N TYR A 158 12.44 -13.09 -6.02
CA TYR A 158 13.32 -12.11 -6.65
C TYR A 158 13.59 -12.42 -8.12
N THR A 159 13.64 -11.37 -8.93
CA THR A 159 14.33 -11.38 -10.23
C THR A 159 15.78 -10.93 -10.04
N LEU A 160 16.76 -11.67 -10.56
CA LEU A 160 18.18 -11.43 -10.27
C LEU A 160 18.90 -10.48 -11.26
N ASP A 161 18.29 -10.13 -12.39
CA ASP A 161 18.94 -9.31 -13.44
C ASP A 161 18.90 -7.80 -13.16
N GLY A 162 18.36 -7.44 -11.99
CA GLY A 162 18.27 -6.08 -11.53
C GLY A 162 17.00 -5.38 -12.00
N PRO A 163 16.87 -4.09 -11.66
CA PRO A 163 15.60 -3.40 -11.83
C PRO A 163 15.38 -2.92 -13.26
N LEU A 164 14.10 -2.81 -13.61
CA LEU A 164 13.63 -2.16 -14.82
C LEU A 164 13.47 -0.66 -14.61
N VAL A 165 13.55 0.09 -15.71
CA VAL A 165 13.26 1.52 -15.78
C VAL A 165 12.40 1.82 -17.01
N SER A 166 11.53 2.82 -16.88
CA SER A 166 10.66 3.32 -17.94
C SER A 166 11.18 4.69 -18.41
N ILE A 167 11.67 4.77 -19.65
CA ILE A 167 12.43 5.93 -20.16
C ILE A 167 11.80 6.52 -21.41
N SER A 168 11.47 7.79 -21.33
CA SER A 168 11.14 8.65 -22.47
C SER A 168 12.39 9.33 -23.03
N SER A 169 12.43 9.52 -24.35
CA SER A 169 13.51 10.22 -25.04
C SER A 169 13.61 11.69 -24.66
N ASP A 170 12.48 12.34 -24.39
CA ASP A 170 12.40 13.79 -24.12
C ASP A 170 11.59 14.15 -22.87
N GLY A 171 10.91 13.19 -22.26
CA GLY A 171 10.02 13.38 -21.11
C GLY A 171 8.55 13.60 -21.49
N LEU A 172 8.21 13.51 -22.78
CA LEU A 172 6.86 13.67 -23.33
C LEU A 172 6.45 12.48 -24.21
N GLU A 173 7.36 11.99 -25.04
CA GLU A 173 7.17 10.78 -25.86
C GLU A 173 6.96 9.55 -24.98
N LEU A 174 6.20 8.58 -25.49
CA LEU A 174 5.90 7.36 -24.74
C LEU A 174 7.19 6.63 -24.34
N PRO A 175 7.32 6.22 -23.06
CA PRO A 175 8.55 5.61 -22.59
C PRO A 175 8.70 4.17 -23.05
N GLU A 176 9.95 3.76 -23.27
CA GLU A 176 10.35 2.38 -23.50
C GLU A 176 10.97 1.77 -22.23
N LEU A 177 10.95 0.44 -22.16
CA LEU A 177 11.42 -0.31 -20.99
C LEU A 177 12.88 -0.74 -21.17
N TYR A 178 13.72 -0.54 -20.16
CA TYR A 178 15.12 -0.95 -20.18
C TYR A 178 15.53 -1.62 -18.87
N PHE A 179 16.48 -2.55 -18.92
CA PHE A 179 17.20 -2.94 -17.72
C PHE A 179 18.15 -1.82 -17.30
N ARG A 180 18.08 -1.42 -16.03
CA ARG A 180 18.99 -0.42 -15.47
C ARG A 180 20.45 -0.84 -15.61
N TYR A 181 20.72 -2.13 -15.48
CA TYR A 181 22.05 -2.71 -15.60
C TYR A 181 22.75 -2.35 -16.93
N ASP A 182 22.01 -2.37 -18.04
CA ASP A 182 22.56 -2.03 -19.35
C ASP A 182 22.87 -0.54 -19.46
N LEU A 183 22.01 0.30 -18.90
CA LEU A 183 22.26 1.74 -18.84
C LEU A 183 23.49 2.06 -17.98
N ASP A 184 23.68 1.35 -16.87
CA ASP A 184 24.84 1.51 -15.99
C ASP A 184 26.13 1.11 -16.70
N LYS A 185 26.13 0.00 -17.45
CA LYS A 185 27.26 -0.40 -18.29
C LYS A 185 27.57 0.64 -19.36
N GLN A 186 26.56 1.13 -20.08
CA GLN A 186 26.76 2.15 -21.10
C GLN A 186 27.29 3.45 -20.51
N ARG A 187 26.82 3.84 -19.32
CA ARG A 187 27.31 5.02 -18.62
C ARG A 187 28.75 4.86 -18.14
N ALA A 188 29.14 3.67 -17.71
CA ALA A 188 30.51 3.37 -17.28
C ALA A 188 31.49 3.28 -18.45
N ASN A 189 31.03 2.92 -19.65
CA ASN A 189 31.82 2.89 -20.88
C ASN A 189 31.07 3.53 -22.05
N PRO A 190 31.08 4.88 -22.16
CA PRO A 190 30.32 5.59 -23.20
C PRO A 190 30.75 5.28 -24.64
N ASP A 191 31.97 4.78 -24.83
CA ASP A 191 32.54 4.42 -26.14
C ASP A 191 32.29 2.94 -26.50
N ALA A 192 31.42 2.24 -25.76
CA ALA A 192 31.06 0.86 -26.06
C ALA A 192 30.37 0.74 -27.43
N ASP A 193 30.73 -0.28 -28.20
CA ASP A 193 30.16 -0.58 -29.52
C ASP A 193 28.81 -1.35 -29.42
N TRP A 194 27.95 -0.91 -28.52
CA TRP A 194 26.57 -1.37 -28.37
C TRP A 194 25.75 -0.30 -27.62
N ASP A 195 24.43 -0.32 -27.82
CA ASP A 195 23.49 0.53 -27.09
C ASP A 195 22.50 -0.34 -26.30
N PRO A 196 22.07 0.09 -25.10
CA PRO A 196 20.96 -0.52 -24.39
C PRO A 196 19.72 -0.64 -25.28
N SER A 197 19.10 -1.83 -25.29
CA SER A 197 17.97 -2.12 -26.16
C SER A 197 16.67 -2.20 -25.35
N PRO A 198 15.54 -1.71 -25.89
CA PRO A 198 14.24 -1.87 -25.25
C PRO A 198 13.88 -3.33 -24.99
N LEU A 199 13.32 -3.61 -23.81
CA LEU A 199 12.69 -4.87 -23.46
C LEU A 199 11.31 -4.93 -24.13
N MET A 200 11.11 -5.93 -24.99
CA MET A 200 9.87 -6.12 -25.73
C MET A 200 8.99 -7.19 -25.11
N LYS A 201 9.58 -8.26 -24.58
CA LYS A 201 8.82 -9.41 -24.07
C LYS A 201 9.40 -10.03 -22.81
N ILE A 202 8.51 -10.55 -21.97
CA ILE A 202 8.82 -11.40 -20.82
C ILE A 202 8.08 -12.72 -21.03
N ASN A 203 8.79 -13.85 -21.05
CA ASN A 203 8.26 -15.19 -21.36
C ASN A 203 7.47 -15.28 -22.67
N GLY A 204 7.87 -14.49 -23.68
CA GLY A 204 7.20 -14.47 -25.00
C GLY A 204 6.00 -13.52 -25.08
N GLU A 205 5.54 -13.02 -23.93
CA GLU A 205 4.43 -12.08 -23.77
C GLU A 205 4.88 -10.63 -23.81
N ASP A 206 4.00 -9.71 -24.20
CA ASP A 206 4.29 -8.28 -24.23
C ASP A 206 4.75 -7.77 -22.86
N ALA A 207 5.95 -7.19 -22.81
CA ALA A 207 6.55 -6.77 -21.55
C ALA A 207 5.73 -5.69 -20.83
N THR A 208 5.13 -4.75 -21.57
CA THR A 208 4.31 -3.69 -20.97
C THR A 208 3.03 -4.25 -20.34
N LEU A 209 2.33 -5.15 -21.02
CA LEU A 209 1.14 -5.80 -20.47
C LEU A 209 1.49 -6.73 -19.30
N TYR A 210 2.62 -7.44 -19.38
CA TYR A 210 3.09 -8.30 -18.28
C TYR A 210 3.31 -7.48 -17.02
N LEU A 211 3.99 -6.33 -17.14
CA LEU A 211 4.27 -5.44 -16.02
C LEU A 211 3.01 -4.75 -15.48
N GLN A 212 2.01 -4.46 -16.34
CA GLN A 212 0.71 -3.97 -15.88
C GLN A 212 -0.04 -5.04 -15.07
N LEU A 213 -0.02 -6.31 -15.51
CA LEU A 213 -0.69 -7.39 -14.78
C LEU A 213 -0.09 -7.63 -13.41
N ILE A 214 1.25 -7.70 -13.29
CA ILE A 214 1.88 -7.82 -11.97
C ILE A 214 1.56 -6.59 -11.11
N SER A 215 1.56 -5.38 -11.69
CA SER A 215 1.27 -4.16 -10.94
C SER A 215 -0.14 -4.13 -10.35
N MET A 216 -1.13 -4.71 -11.04
CA MET A 216 -2.49 -4.83 -10.51
C MET A 216 -2.64 -5.98 -9.53
N SER A 217 -1.94 -7.09 -9.78
CA SER A 217 -2.04 -8.31 -8.97
C SER A 217 -1.29 -8.23 -7.64
N SER A 218 -0.42 -7.22 -7.48
CA SER A 218 0.34 -6.97 -6.26
C SER A 218 0.27 -5.52 -5.76
N GLY A 219 -0.42 -4.64 -6.48
CA GLY A 219 -0.44 -3.20 -6.23
C GLY A 219 -1.51 -2.78 -5.25
N VAL A 220 -1.15 -1.85 -4.36
CA VAL A 220 -2.01 -1.37 -3.26
C VAL A 220 -2.40 0.10 -3.41
N PHE A 221 -2.20 0.68 -4.60
CA PHE A 221 -2.52 2.06 -4.92
C PHE A 221 -3.86 2.16 -5.68
N GLN A 222 -4.54 3.28 -5.54
CA GLN A 222 -5.86 3.60 -6.12
C GLN A 222 -5.81 4.05 -7.59
N ASP A 223 -4.69 3.84 -8.26
CA ASP A 223 -4.46 4.32 -9.63
C ASP A 223 -3.59 3.33 -10.39
N ASN A 224 -4.02 2.96 -11.60
CA ASN A 224 -3.31 2.00 -12.44
C ASN A 224 -1.92 2.50 -12.85
N ASP A 225 -1.76 3.80 -13.07
CA ASP A 225 -0.47 4.41 -13.43
C ASP A 225 0.47 4.50 -12.22
N ALA A 226 -0.07 4.75 -11.02
CA ALA A 226 0.71 4.71 -9.78
C ALA A 226 1.17 3.30 -9.43
N ASN A 227 0.31 2.28 -9.56
CA ASN A 227 0.70 0.87 -9.40
C ASN A 227 1.79 0.49 -10.41
N TYR A 228 1.65 0.93 -11.67
CA TYR A 228 2.67 0.69 -12.69
C TYR A 228 4.01 1.36 -12.34
N ASN A 229 4.00 2.57 -11.77
CA ASN A 229 5.22 3.22 -11.29
C ASN A 229 5.98 2.40 -10.23
N GLN A 230 5.26 1.68 -9.35
CA GLN A 230 5.89 0.87 -8.31
C GLN A 230 6.75 -0.28 -8.87
N VAL A 231 6.50 -0.70 -10.10
CA VAL A 231 7.26 -1.78 -10.77
C VAL A 231 8.71 -1.40 -11.00
N PHE A 232 8.98 -0.12 -11.25
CA PHE A 232 10.26 0.36 -11.74
C PHE A 232 11.15 0.90 -10.63
N TYR A 233 12.45 0.96 -10.93
CA TYR A 233 13.39 1.73 -10.12
C TYR A 233 12.99 3.20 -10.11
N SER A 234 12.92 3.78 -8.91
CA SER A 234 12.72 5.20 -8.66
C SER A 234 13.82 5.72 -7.76
N LEU A 235 14.49 6.81 -8.16
CA LEU A 235 15.56 7.42 -7.36
C LEU A 235 15.06 7.87 -5.97
N PRO A 236 13.90 8.58 -5.83
CA PRO A 236 13.29 8.86 -4.54
C PRO A 236 13.10 7.60 -3.66
N SER A 237 12.50 6.53 -4.20
CA SER A 237 12.20 5.31 -3.44
C SER A 237 13.46 4.59 -2.94
N VAL A 238 14.51 4.53 -3.77
CA VAL A 238 15.79 3.89 -3.41
C VAL A 238 16.51 4.65 -2.31
N VAL A 239 16.47 5.98 -2.35
CA VAL A 239 17.15 6.82 -1.36
C VAL A 239 16.47 6.75 0.00
N TYR A 240 15.14 6.66 0.02
CA TYR A 240 14.34 6.61 1.24
C TYR A 240 14.28 5.19 1.84
N THR A 241 13.79 4.22 1.07
CA THR A 241 13.52 2.84 1.55
C THR A 241 14.55 1.82 1.10
N GLY A 242 15.37 2.12 0.09
CA GLY A 242 16.24 1.12 -0.56
C GLY A 242 15.50 0.22 -1.57
N SER A 243 14.19 0.39 -1.76
CA SER A 243 13.41 -0.34 -2.76
C SER A 243 13.92 -0.07 -4.16
N LYS A 244 14.02 -1.12 -4.99
CA LYS A 244 14.47 -1.04 -6.40
C LYS A 244 13.32 -1.23 -7.40
N GLY A 245 12.07 -1.14 -6.94
CA GLY A 245 10.87 -1.42 -7.72
C GLY A 245 10.38 -2.86 -7.54
N SER A 246 9.07 -3.05 -7.67
CA SER A 246 8.39 -4.31 -7.37
C SER A 246 8.72 -5.42 -8.36
N PHE A 247 9.22 -5.10 -9.57
CA PHE A 247 9.74 -6.11 -10.49
C PHE A 247 10.88 -6.93 -9.85
N VAL A 248 11.74 -6.28 -9.05
CA VAL A 248 12.85 -6.96 -8.38
C VAL A 248 12.37 -7.83 -7.23
N VAL A 249 11.40 -7.33 -6.44
CA VAL A 249 10.83 -8.02 -5.29
C VAL A 249 9.45 -7.46 -4.98
N GLY A 250 8.48 -8.34 -4.72
CA GLY A 250 7.12 -7.95 -4.33
C GLY A 250 6.10 -7.88 -5.48
N GLY A 251 6.54 -7.87 -6.74
CA GLY A 251 5.64 -8.02 -7.91
C GLY A 251 5.22 -9.47 -8.16
N HIS A 252 5.98 -10.43 -7.65
CA HIS A 252 5.74 -11.87 -7.75
C HIS A 252 5.45 -12.48 -6.37
N LEU A 253 4.48 -11.91 -5.66
CA LEU A 253 4.11 -12.28 -4.28
C LEU A 253 3.84 -13.78 -4.12
N TYR A 254 3.20 -14.39 -5.11
CA TYR A 254 2.80 -15.80 -5.09
C TYR A 254 3.83 -16.74 -5.73
N GLY A 255 5.05 -16.28 -5.96
CA GLY A 255 6.16 -17.07 -6.47
C GLY A 255 6.25 -17.22 -7.99
N PHE A 256 7.10 -18.16 -8.40
CA PHE A 256 7.31 -18.54 -9.81
C PHE A 256 7.32 -20.08 -9.92
N PRO A 257 6.60 -20.69 -10.87
CA PRO A 257 6.57 -22.13 -11.10
C PRO A 257 7.72 -22.59 -11.98
N THR A 258 8.51 -21.65 -12.49
CA THR A 258 9.76 -21.89 -13.19
C THR A 258 10.89 -21.14 -12.49
N ASP A 259 12.11 -21.64 -12.59
CA ASP A 259 13.28 -20.99 -11.96
C ASP A 259 13.93 -19.90 -12.83
N THR A 260 13.31 -19.60 -13.99
CA THR A 260 13.85 -18.65 -14.96
C THR A 260 12.79 -17.82 -15.66
N LEU A 261 13.12 -16.58 -16.01
CA LEU A 261 12.37 -15.77 -16.97
C LEU A 261 13.16 -15.66 -18.28
N THR A 262 12.45 -15.54 -19.40
CA THR A 262 13.06 -15.21 -20.70
C THR A 262 12.70 -13.79 -21.11
N TYR A 263 13.70 -12.99 -21.46
CA TYR A 263 13.52 -11.61 -21.92
C TYR A 263 13.90 -11.51 -23.40
N SER A 264 13.05 -10.90 -24.22
CA SER A 264 13.35 -10.61 -25.62
C SER A 264 13.44 -9.10 -25.86
N PHE A 265 14.49 -8.67 -26.54
CA PHE A 265 14.82 -7.26 -26.76
C PHE A 265 14.60 -6.81 -28.20
N ALA A 266 14.45 -5.50 -28.42
CA ALA A 266 14.19 -4.94 -29.74
C ALA A 266 15.33 -5.19 -30.76
N ASN A 267 16.56 -5.38 -30.27
CA ASN A 267 17.72 -5.75 -31.09
C ASN A 267 17.73 -7.24 -31.53
N GLY A 268 16.72 -8.03 -31.14
CA GLY A 268 16.58 -9.44 -31.48
C GLY A 268 17.37 -10.41 -30.58
N THR A 269 17.97 -9.92 -29.49
CA THR A 269 18.61 -10.80 -28.49
C THR A 269 17.59 -11.32 -27.48
N ASP A 270 17.83 -12.54 -27.01
CA ASP A 270 17.09 -13.17 -25.91
C ASP A 270 18.04 -13.44 -24.73
N ILE A 271 17.57 -13.23 -23.51
CA ILE A 271 18.29 -13.55 -22.27
C ILE A 271 17.41 -14.45 -21.42
N THR A 272 18.00 -15.50 -20.87
CA THR A 272 17.37 -16.32 -19.82
C THR A 272 17.97 -15.95 -18.47
N ALA A 273 17.10 -15.45 -17.61
CA ALA A 273 17.37 -14.94 -16.28
C ALA A 273 17.09 -15.99 -15.22
N LYS A 274 17.92 -16.05 -14.17
CA LYS A 274 17.61 -16.88 -12.99
C LYS A 274 16.76 -16.10 -11.99
N LEU A 275 15.91 -16.83 -11.31
CA LEU A 275 15.07 -16.33 -10.22
C LEU A 275 15.56 -16.89 -8.89
N ALA A 276 15.09 -16.30 -7.80
CA ALA A 276 15.44 -16.75 -6.45
C ALA A 276 14.28 -16.57 -5.49
N ALA A 277 14.24 -17.44 -4.48
CA ALA A 277 13.42 -17.27 -3.29
C ALA A 277 14.32 -17.27 -2.04
N THR A 278 14.02 -16.41 -1.08
CA THR A 278 14.74 -16.35 0.20
C THR A 278 13.76 -16.28 1.37
N THR A 279 14.22 -16.68 2.55
CA THR A 279 13.50 -16.53 3.81
C THR A 279 14.49 -16.26 4.94
N TYR A 280 14.02 -15.57 5.99
CA TYR A 280 14.78 -15.38 7.23
C TYR A 280 14.40 -16.40 8.30
N ASN A 281 13.49 -17.32 7.99
CA ASN A 281 13.05 -18.35 8.93
C ASN A 281 13.97 -19.56 8.81
N ASP A 282 14.40 -20.11 9.95
CA ASP A 282 15.13 -21.37 9.96
C ASP A 282 14.18 -22.54 9.61
N LEU A 283 14.38 -23.11 8.43
CA LEU A 283 13.61 -24.24 7.91
C LEU A 283 14.33 -25.58 8.05
N SER A 284 15.46 -25.66 8.75
CA SER A 284 16.28 -26.89 8.87
C SER A 284 15.52 -28.09 9.45
N SER A 285 14.45 -27.83 10.21
CA SER A 285 13.64 -28.85 10.88
C SER A 285 12.54 -29.48 10.02
N ILE A 286 12.19 -28.89 8.86
CA ILE A 286 11.06 -29.37 8.06
C ILE A 286 11.44 -30.58 7.19
N LYS A 287 10.56 -31.57 7.08
CA LYS A 287 10.70 -32.74 6.18
C LYS A 287 9.45 -32.97 5.31
N SER A 288 8.41 -32.16 5.48
CA SER A 288 7.15 -32.27 4.76
C SER A 288 6.38 -30.94 4.84
N GLY A 289 5.37 -30.77 3.98
CA GLY A 289 4.44 -29.64 4.11
C GLY A 289 3.69 -29.62 5.45
N LYS A 290 3.47 -30.78 6.09
CA LYS A 290 2.88 -30.82 7.44
C LYS A 290 3.82 -30.28 8.51
N ASP A 291 5.13 -30.51 8.39
CA ASP A 291 6.11 -29.93 9.31
C ASP A 291 6.17 -28.42 9.13
N LEU A 292 6.08 -27.93 7.88
CA LEU A 292 6.02 -26.51 7.60
C LEU A 292 4.78 -25.86 8.23
N PHE A 293 3.59 -26.45 8.03
CA PHE A 293 2.35 -26.01 8.71
C PHE A 293 2.54 -25.90 10.22
N ASN A 294 3.12 -26.94 10.83
CA ASN A 294 3.30 -26.97 12.28
C ASN A 294 4.30 -25.90 12.76
N LEU A 295 5.25 -25.51 11.91
CA LEU A 295 6.29 -24.52 12.23
C LEU A 295 5.75 -23.08 12.16
N VAL A 296 4.94 -22.74 11.15
CA VAL A 296 4.57 -21.34 10.88
C VAL A 296 3.08 -21.01 11.08
N ASP A 297 2.18 -21.97 10.87
CA ASP A 297 0.73 -21.73 10.93
C ASP A 297 0.13 -22.00 12.30
N LEU A 298 0.74 -22.90 13.08
CA LEU A 298 0.26 -23.16 14.44
C LEU A 298 0.68 -22.04 15.39
N PRO A 299 -0.21 -21.66 16.34
CA PRO A 299 0.15 -20.72 17.39
C PRO A 299 1.38 -21.22 18.16
N SER A 300 2.40 -20.37 18.27
CA SER A 300 3.62 -20.71 19.00
C SER A 300 3.32 -20.98 20.48
N THR A 301 3.64 -22.19 20.96
CA THR A 301 3.47 -22.57 22.38
C THR A 301 4.62 -22.10 23.29
N SER A 302 5.61 -21.38 22.75
CA SER A 302 6.82 -20.98 23.48
C SER A 302 6.90 -19.48 23.65
N SER A 303 6.85 -19.03 24.91
CA SER A 303 7.14 -17.67 25.36
C SER A 303 8.65 -17.35 25.30
N THR A 304 9.36 -17.81 24.28
CA THR A 304 10.79 -17.47 24.10
C THR A 304 10.87 -16.36 23.08
N THR A 305 10.71 -15.14 23.57
CA THR A 305 10.85 -13.90 22.84
C THR A 305 12.26 -13.80 22.26
N THR A 306 12.42 -14.16 20.99
CA THR A 306 13.41 -13.49 20.16
C THR A 306 12.61 -12.49 19.36
N LYS A 307 12.66 -11.21 19.74
CA LYS A 307 12.13 -10.11 18.92
C LYS A 307 12.90 -10.11 17.60
N ILE A 308 12.45 -10.89 16.62
CA ILE A 308 12.78 -10.66 15.23
C ILE A 308 11.69 -9.72 14.76
N LYS A 309 12.02 -8.43 14.66
CA LYS A 309 11.19 -7.46 13.93
C LYS A 309 10.93 -8.09 12.56
N ARG A 310 9.66 -8.41 12.25
CA ARG A 310 9.24 -8.63 10.87
C ARG A 310 9.40 -7.30 10.20
N ASP A 311 10.53 -7.16 9.52
CA ASP A 311 10.76 -6.03 8.67
C ASP A 311 10.12 -6.35 7.32
N THR A 312 9.10 -5.56 6.98
CA THR A 312 8.44 -5.62 5.69
C THR A 312 9.42 -5.17 4.61
N THR A 313 10.12 -6.14 4.03
CA THR A 313 10.74 -6.09 2.69
C THR A 313 11.32 -4.75 2.25
N THR A 314 12.42 -4.33 2.87
CA THR A 314 13.52 -3.68 2.16
C THR A 314 14.84 -4.21 2.71
N LEU A 315 15.89 -4.25 1.88
CA LEU A 315 17.22 -4.72 2.28
C LEU A 315 17.72 -3.93 3.50
N HIS A 316 17.57 -4.53 4.67
CA HIS A 316 17.88 -3.98 5.98
C HIS A 316 19.39 -3.84 6.18
N ILE A 317 20.00 -2.84 5.55
CA ILE A 317 21.27 -2.31 6.00
C ILE A 317 20.95 -1.53 7.26
N LYS A 318 21.24 -2.09 8.44
CA LYS A 318 21.33 -1.32 9.69
C LYS A 318 22.20 -0.08 9.40
N ARG A 319 21.57 1.06 9.14
CA ARG A 319 22.32 2.32 9.04
C ARG A 319 22.89 2.54 10.43
N ASN A 320 24.21 2.53 10.49
CA ASN A 320 24.94 3.06 11.63
C ASN A 320 24.33 4.42 11.98
N SER A 321 24.27 4.78 13.26
CA SER A 321 23.71 6.01 13.84
C SER A 321 24.36 7.33 13.37
N GLN A 322 24.94 7.34 12.18
CA GLN A 322 25.47 8.51 11.51
C GLN A 322 24.33 9.29 10.88
N LYS A 323 24.25 10.56 11.28
CA LYS A 323 23.37 11.55 10.65
C LYS A 323 23.60 11.60 9.15
N VAL A 324 22.53 11.51 8.38
CA VAL A 324 22.50 11.72 6.94
C VAL A 324 22.82 13.18 6.66
N THR A 325 23.78 13.41 5.78
CA THR A 325 24.24 14.77 5.39
C THR A 325 24.11 15.04 3.89
N SER A 326 23.82 14.01 3.11
CA SER A 326 23.60 14.09 1.66
C SER A 326 22.78 12.89 1.18
N LEU A 327 22.11 13.05 0.05
CA LEU A 327 21.33 12.00 -0.60
C LEU A 327 21.94 11.67 -1.97
N GLN A 328 22.05 10.39 -2.30
CA GLN A 328 22.62 9.96 -3.58
C GLN A 328 21.73 10.43 -4.74
N GLY A 329 22.33 11.05 -5.77
CA GLY A 329 21.61 11.57 -6.93
C GLY A 329 20.95 12.95 -6.71
N TYR A 330 21.00 13.48 -5.49
CA TYR A 330 20.55 14.83 -5.16
C TYR A 330 21.77 15.78 -5.06
N PRO A 331 21.58 17.09 -5.29
CA PRO A 331 22.61 18.09 -5.03
C PRO A 331 23.02 18.17 -3.56
N THR A 332 23.99 19.02 -3.24
CA THR A 332 24.30 19.33 -1.84
C THR A 332 23.11 20.03 -1.18
N PRO A 333 22.56 19.50 -0.08
CA PRO A 333 21.43 20.13 0.61
C PRO A 333 21.86 21.41 1.33
N VAL A 334 20.93 22.36 1.36
CA VAL A 334 21.04 23.60 2.16
C VAL A 334 20.66 23.33 3.63
N VAL A 335 19.76 22.36 3.83
CA VAL A 335 19.39 21.75 5.11
C VAL A 335 18.91 20.32 4.85
N ILE A 336 19.12 19.41 5.79
CA ILE A 336 18.68 18.01 5.69
C ILE A 336 18.37 17.48 7.10
N HIS A 337 17.28 16.73 7.20
CA HIS A 337 16.89 15.97 8.38
C HIS A 337 17.99 14.96 8.74
N PRO A 338 18.27 14.70 10.03
CA PRO A 338 19.26 13.70 10.45
C PRO A 338 19.07 12.30 9.83
N ASP A 339 17.84 11.90 9.54
CA ASP A 339 17.52 10.63 8.86
C ASP A 339 17.33 10.75 7.35
N GLY A 340 17.42 11.98 6.83
CA GLY A 340 17.47 12.25 5.38
C GLY A 340 16.13 12.33 4.65
N TYR A 341 15.00 12.06 5.30
CA TYR A 341 13.70 12.01 4.63
C TYR A 341 13.07 13.40 4.34
N VAL A 342 13.51 14.46 5.04
CA VAL A 342 13.22 15.86 4.66
C VAL A 342 14.50 16.60 4.33
N SER A 343 14.51 17.33 3.22
CA SER A 343 15.68 18.12 2.80
C SER A 343 15.30 19.32 1.95
N GLY A 344 16.16 20.33 1.96
CA GLY A 344 15.96 21.59 1.24
C GLY A 344 17.11 21.92 0.31
N TYR A 345 16.79 22.38 -0.91
CA TYR A 345 17.75 22.67 -1.97
C TYR A 345 17.47 24.01 -2.64
N PHE A 346 18.51 24.61 -3.23
CA PHE A 346 18.37 25.71 -4.18
C PHE A 346 18.72 25.22 -5.59
N LEU A 347 17.83 25.47 -6.55
CA LEU A 347 18.04 25.06 -7.92
C LEU A 347 18.96 26.08 -8.62
N ASN A 348 20.21 25.67 -8.85
CA ASN A 348 21.27 26.54 -9.37
C ASN A 348 20.87 27.26 -10.66
N GLY A 349 21.19 28.56 -10.73
CA GLY A 349 20.87 29.40 -11.90
C GLY A 349 19.42 29.90 -11.95
N THR A 350 18.60 29.57 -10.94
CA THR A 350 17.20 30.00 -10.83
C THR A 350 16.92 30.68 -9.49
N LYS A 351 15.69 31.17 -9.31
CA LYS A 351 15.13 31.62 -8.02
C LYS A 351 14.16 30.61 -7.41
N THR A 352 14.37 29.33 -7.73
CA THR A 352 13.53 28.22 -7.30
C THR A 352 14.20 27.44 -6.17
N ALA A 353 13.49 27.27 -5.07
CA ALA A 353 13.84 26.39 -3.98
C ALA A 353 13.10 25.05 -4.12
N VAL A 354 13.65 23.97 -3.56
CA VAL A 354 12.99 22.65 -3.54
C VAL A 354 12.96 22.12 -2.12
N LEU A 355 11.77 21.83 -1.61
CA LEU A 355 11.54 21.09 -0.37
C LEU A 355 11.20 19.65 -0.73
N VAL A 356 12.10 18.72 -0.41
CA VAL A 356 11.88 17.28 -0.61
C VAL A 356 11.38 16.70 0.71
N MET A 357 10.26 15.99 0.67
CA MET A 357 9.68 15.24 1.78
C MET A 357 9.36 13.82 1.28
N GLN A 358 10.26 12.88 1.54
CA GLN A 358 10.13 11.46 1.15
C GLN A 358 9.25 10.66 2.11
N GLY A 359 8.94 11.23 3.28
CA GLY A 359 8.06 10.67 4.31
C GLY A 359 7.70 11.78 5.31
N PHE A 360 6.73 11.50 6.17
CA PHE A 360 6.41 12.26 7.38
C PHE A 360 6.88 11.54 8.66
N ILE A 361 7.76 10.56 8.47
CA ILE A 361 8.49 9.80 9.49
C ILE A 361 9.72 9.14 8.82
N ASP A 362 10.70 8.67 9.60
CA ASP A 362 11.79 7.86 9.07
C ASP A 362 11.28 6.49 8.58
N ALA A 363 11.97 5.90 7.60
CA ALA A 363 11.52 4.66 6.96
C ALA A 363 11.42 3.45 7.92
N ASP A 364 12.19 3.46 9.02
CA ASP A 364 12.19 2.41 10.04
C ASP A 364 11.15 2.67 11.16
N GLU A 365 10.42 3.79 11.08
CA GLU A 365 9.47 4.28 12.10
C GLU A 365 10.03 4.21 13.52
N SER A 366 11.27 4.67 13.66
CA SER A 366 12.10 4.39 14.83
C SER A 366 12.59 5.63 15.56
N ASP A 367 12.49 6.82 14.95
CA ASP A 367 12.95 8.07 15.53
C ASP A 367 11.90 8.66 16.50
N PRO A 368 12.15 8.66 17.83
CA PRO A 368 11.23 9.25 18.78
C PRO A 368 11.15 10.77 18.69
N ASP A 369 12.14 11.45 18.10
CA ASP A 369 12.21 12.91 17.98
C ASP A 369 11.72 13.41 16.61
N THR A 370 11.16 12.51 15.78
CA THR A 370 10.83 12.74 14.36
C THR A 370 10.03 14.02 14.12
N MET A 371 9.03 14.30 14.96
CA MET A 371 8.14 15.46 14.76
C MET A 371 8.87 16.79 14.96
N ILE A 372 9.71 16.88 15.99
CA ILE A 372 10.45 18.10 16.35
C ILE A 372 11.52 18.36 15.29
N LEU A 373 12.26 17.33 14.90
CA LEU A 373 13.34 17.45 13.94
C LEU A 373 12.83 17.78 12.53
N GLN A 374 11.68 17.25 12.12
CA GLN A 374 11.02 17.63 10.88
C GLN A 374 10.61 19.11 10.90
N GLN A 375 9.88 19.54 11.94
CA GLN A 375 9.42 20.92 12.10
C GLN A 375 10.58 21.90 12.00
N ASP A 376 11.68 21.65 12.73
CA ASP A 376 12.86 22.51 12.73
C ASP A 376 13.59 22.51 11.37
N THR A 377 13.61 21.37 10.66
CA THR A 377 14.22 21.26 9.32
C THR A 377 13.49 22.14 8.31
N ILE A 378 12.15 22.05 8.25
CA ILE A 378 11.32 22.87 7.34
C ILE A 378 11.43 24.35 7.71
N LYS A 379 11.34 24.68 9.00
CA LYS A 379 11.46 26.07 9.49
C LYS A 379 12.79 26.69 9.11
N THR A 380 13.87 25.94 9.28
CA THR A 380 15.22 26.36 8.90
C THR A 380 15.34 26.54 7.39
N PHE A 381 14.75 25.63 6.60
CA PHE A 381 14.74 25.75 5.14
C PHE A 381 14.04 27.03 4.68
N LEU A 382 12.84 27.29 5.18
CA LEU A 382 12.04 28.47 4.83
C LEU A 382 12.76 29.78 5.21
N ALA A 383 13.40 29.82 6.38
CA ALA A 383 14.22 30.97 6.80
C ALA A 383 15.40 31.23 5.85
N LYS A 384 16.04 30.16 5.34
CA LYS A 384 17.13 30.26 4.35
C LYS A 384 16.61 30.68 2.98
N CYS A 385 15.45 30.18 2.55
CA CYS A 385 14.78 30.61 1.31
C CYS A 385 14.50 32.12 1.34
N LYS A 386 13.94 32.62 2.44
CA LYS A 386 13.70 34.05 2.65
C LYS A 386 14.99 34.87 2.60
N SER A 387 16.05 34.42 3.29
CA SER A 387 17.35 35.09 3.32
C SER A 387 18.03 35.14 1.93
N ALA A 388 17.85 34.09 1.13
CA ALA A 388 18.39 33.99 -0.22
C ALA A 388 17.49 34.64 -1.29
N GLN A 389 16.33 35.18 -0.89
CA GLN A 389 15.32 35.77 -1.78
C GLN A 389 14.94 34.80 -2.90
N MET A 390 14.55 33.57 -2.51
CA MET A 390 13.90 32.63 -3.40
C MET A 390 12.48 33.10 -3.70
N GLU A 391 12.01 32.85 -4.93
CA GLU A 391 10.72 33.34 -5.43
C GLU A 391 9.72 32.21 -5.66
N LYS A 392 10.22 31.02 -5.97
CA LYS A 392 9.42 29.83 -6.34
C LYS A 392 9.78 28.65 -5.44
N LEU A 393 8.82 27.77 -5.19
CA LEU A 393 9.01 26.56 -4.41
C LEU A 393 8.44 25.34 -5.14
N ILE A 394 9.26 24.30 -5.30
CA ILE A 394 8.81 22.95 -5.62
C ILE A 394 8.72 22.18 -4.30
N VAL A 395 7.56 21.62 -4.00
CA VAL A 395 7.35 20.67 -2.91
C VAL A 395 7.35 19.27 -3.50
N ASP A 396 8.46 18.57 -3.37
CA ASP A 396 8.70 17.24 -3.92
C ASP A 396 8.32 16.17 -2.90
N VAL A 397 7.25 15.44 -3.19
CA VAL A 397 6.69 14.36 -2.36
C VAL A 397 6.67 13.02 -3.10
N GLN A 398 7.56 12.85 -4.08
CA GLN A 398 7.68 11.59 -4.81
C GLN A 398 8.00 10.42 -3.87
N GLY A 399 7.27 9.32 -4.00
CA GLY A 399 7.41 8.13 -3.16
C GLY A 399 6.97 8.27 -1.70
N ASN A 400 6.33 9.38 -1.31
CA ASN A 400 5.98 9.64 0.09
C ASN A 400 4.71 8.89 0.54
N GLY A 401 4.88 7.72 1.16
CA GLY A 401 3.77 6.89 1.65
C GLY A 401 3.02 7.44 2.87
N GLY A 402 3.47 8.54 3.48
CA GLY A 402 2.88 9.13 4.68
C GLY A 402 3.80 9.11 5.89
N GLY A 403 3.24 8.92 7.09
CA GLY A 403 3.96 8.96 8.36
C GLY A 403 3.10 9.57 9.46
N ASP A 404 3.70 10.29 10.41
CA ASP A 404 2.95 10.92 11.51
C ASP A 404 1.99 12.00 10.98
N ILE A 405 0.72 11.93 11.36
CA ILE A 405 -0.32 12.80 10.83
C ILE A 405 -0.04 14.29 11.12
N PHE A 406 0.44 14.62 12.31
CA PHE A 406 0.66 16.02 12.71
C PHE A 406 1.88 16.64 12.05
N ASN A 407 2.84 15.83 11.61
CA ASN A 407 3.92 16.26 10.74
C ASN A 407 3.40 16.80 9.39
N GLY A 408 2.31 16.24 8.85
CA GLY A 408 1.62 16.75 7.66
C GLY A 408 0.93 18.10 7.91
N TYR A 409 0.21 18.22 9.03
CA TYR A 409 -0.42 19.48 9.45
C TYR A 409 0.61 20.58 9.67
N ASP A 410 1.73 20.25 10.34
CA ASP A 410 2.81 21.20 10.59
C ASP A 410 3.45 21.71 9.30
N ALA A 411 3.79 20.82 8.37
CA ALA A 411 4.34 21.21 7.07
C ALA A 411 3.41 22.17 6.32
N PHE A 412 2.10 21.87 6.30
CA PHE A 412 1.09 22.75 5.70
C PHE A 412 1.04 24.12 6.40
N LYS A 413 0.99 24.15 7.73
CA LYS A 413 0.98 25.38 8.52
C LYS A 413 2.25 26.22 8.39
N GLN A 414 3.41 25.61 8.15
CA GLN A 414 4.65 26.34 7.89
C GLN A 414 4.64 27.03 6.52
N LEU A 415 4.00 26.43 5.51
CA LEU A 415 3.84 27.03 4.17
C LEU A 415 2.70 28.07 4.16
N PHE A 416 1.60 27.80 4.87
CA PHE A 416 0.39 28.61 4.91
C PHE A 416 -0.04 28.96 6.35
N PRO A 417 0.74 29.79 7.08
CA PRO A 417 0.55 30.05 8.51
C PRO A 417 -0.79 30.67 8.86
N THR A 418 -1.45 31.36 7.92
CA THR A 418 -2.74 32.03 8.13
C THR A 418 -3.95 31.16 7.81
N ILE A 419 -3.76 30.00 7.19
CA ILE A 419 -4.86 29.10 6.83
C ILE A 419 -5.12 28.12 7.97
N GLU A 420 -6.38 27.96 8.34
CA GLU A 420 -6.81 26.94 9.28
C GLU A 420 -6.94 25.60 8.54
N PRO A 421 -6.19 24.54 8.90
CA PRO A 421 -6.28 23.22 8.28
C PRO A 421 -7.70 22.68 8.39
N PHE A 422 -8.27 22.24 7.27
CA PHE A 422 -9.60 21.63 7.25
C PHE A 422 -9.54 20.24 7.87
N GLY A 423 -8.84 19.31 7.20
CA GLY A 423 -8.44 18.03 7.79
C GLY A 423 -9.58 17.16 8.31
N ALA A 424 -10.79 17.31 7.75
CA ALA A 424 -11.95 16.59 8.23
C ALA A 424 -11.89 15.12 7.85
N SER A 425 -12.40 14.29 8.74
CA SER A 425 -12.40 12.85 8.58
C SER A 425 -13.68 12.25 9.17
N ARG A 426 -13.94 10.99 8.85
CA ARG A 426 -15.12 10.25 9.35
C ARG A 426 -14.78 8.79 9.49
N PHE A 427 -15.44 8.07 10.40
CA PHE A 427 -15.26 6.63 10.53
C PHE A 427 -16.57 5.89 10.72
N ARG A 428 -16.54 4.59 10.43
CA ARG A 428 -17.70 3.71 10.48
C ARG A 428 -18.16 3.51 11.92
N ALA A 429 -19.45 3.74 12.16
CA ALA A 429 -20.10 3.67 13.47
C ALA A 429 -20.75 2.30 13.69
N THR A 430 -19.91 1.28 13.93
CA THR A 430 -20.40 -0.08 14.27
C THR A 430 -21.05 -0.12 15.65
N PRO A 431 -21.82 -1.17 15.99
CA PRO A 431 -22.32 -1.36 17.36
C PRO A 431 -21.22 -1.32 18.43
N LEU A 432 -20.04 -1.90 18.16
CA LEU A 432 -18.92 -1.85 19.11
C LEU A 432 -18.29 -0.45 19.17
N VAL A 433 -18.08 0.23 18.04
CA VAL A 433 -17.58 1.61 18.02
C VAL A 433 -18.48 2.53 18.84
N ASN A 434 -19.81 2.42 18.66
CA ASN A 434 -20.76 3.21 19.44
C ASN A 434 -20.75 2.90 20.94
N TYR A 435 -20.60 1.62 21.29
CA TYR A 435 -20.47 1.21 22.69
C TYR A 435 -19.20 1.79 23.32
N MET A 436 -18.05 1.64 22.64
CA MET A 436 -16.76 2.18 23.10
C MET A 436 -16.85 3.69 23.28
N GLY A 437 -17.27 4.43 22.26
CA GLY A 437 -17.37 5.88 22.32
C GLY A 437 -18.33 6.38 23.40
N THR A 438 -19.46 5.73 23.61
CA THR A 438 -20.38 6.07 24.72
C THR A 438 -19.71 5.89 26.08
N ILE A 439 -19.01 4.77 26.29
CA ILE A 439 -18.37 4.46 27.57
C ILE A 439 -17.17 5.38 27.83
N PHE A 440 -16.24 5.51 26.88
CA PHE A 440 -15.04 6.33 27.03
C PHE A 440 -15.38 7.82 27.16
N SER A 441 -16.23 8.37 26.28
CA SER A 441 -16.63 9.77 26.35
C SER A 441 -17.44 10.09 27.62
N GLY A 442 -18.30 9.16 28.07
CA GLY A 442 -19.15 9.35 29.24
C GLY A 442 -18.41 9.19 30.58
N ALA A 443 -17.39 8.32 30.63
CA ALA A 443 -16.49 8.21 31.78
C ALA A 443 -15.91 9.59 32.13
N GLY A 444 -15.72 10.46 31.12
CA GLY A 444 -15.43 11.89 31.24
C GLY A 444 -14.32 12.22 32.23
N ARG A 445 -13.38 11.29 32.37
CA ARG A 445 -12.02 11.55 32.80
C ARG A 445 -11.27 11.60 31.49
N TYR A 446 -10.63 12.72 31.23
CA TYR A 446 -9.60 12.74 30.21
C TYR A 446 -8.46 11.89 30.77
N ASN A 447 -8.43 10.63 30.33
CA ASN A 447 -7.44 9.68 30.78
C ASN A 447 -6.52 9.43 29.60
N LEU A 448 -5.31 9.99 29.67
CA LEU A 448 -4.25 9.80 28.68
C LEU A 448 -3.73 8.36 28.65
N ASP A 449 -4.00 7.58 29.69
CA ASP A 449 -3.78 6.13 29.70
C ASP A 449 -4.92 5.37 28.97
N GLU A 450 -6.02 6.04 28.63
CA GLU A 450 -7.13 5.51 27.83
C GLU A 450 -7.15 6.12 26.41
N ASN A 451 -7.88 5.49 25.51
CA ASN A 451 -7.89 5.91 24.12
C ASN A 451 -8.68 7.21 23.85
N TYR A 452 -8.06 8.17 23.17
CA TYR A 452 -8.67 9.46 22.84
C TYR A 452 -9.54 9.48 21.58
N VAL A 453 -9.35 8.53 20.67
CA VAL A 453 -10.14 8.45 19.42
C VAL A 453 -11.63 8.23 19.70
N TYR A 454 -11.96 7.62 20.84
CA TYR A 454 -13.34 7.39 21.31
C TYR A 454 -13.74 8.32 22.47
N GLN A 455 -13.02 9.42 22.68
CA GLN A 455 -13.34 10.48 23.64
C GLN A 455 -13.73 11.75 22.87
N SER A 456 -15.03 12.01 22.73
CA SER A 456 -15.60 13.11 21.93
C SER A 456 -15.08 14.49 22.27
N GLN A 457 -14.58 14.68 23.49
CA GLN A 457 -14.03 15.96 23.94
C GLN A 457 -12.71 16.32 23.22
N ALA A 458 -12.00 15.35 22.65
CA ALA A 458 -10.75 15.54 21.91
C ALA A 458 -10.96 15.86 20.41
N GLU A 459 -12.20 15.79 19.93
CA GLU A 459 -12.56 16.01 18.53
C GLU A 459 -13.38 17.29 18.36
N LEU A 460 -13.22 17.95 17.20
CA LEU A 460 -13.98 19.14 16.83
C LEU A 460 -15.01 18.81 15.74
N ASP A 461 -16.15 19.48 15.82
CA ASP A 461 -17.13 19.53 14.73
C ASP A 461 -16.63 20.40 13.56
N MET A 462 -17.43 20.45 12.50
CA MET A 462 -17.16 21.26 11.31
C MET A 462 -17.15 22.78 11.56
N ASN A 463 -17.70 23.23 12.69
CA ASN A 463 -17.64 24.62 13.15
C ASN A 463 -16.43 24.92 14.04
N GLY A 464 -15.56 23.92 14.28
CA GLY A 464 -14.39 24.04 15.15
C GLY A 464 -14.73 24.05 16.65
N LYS A 465 -15.84 23.43 17.04
CA LYS A 465 -16.26 23.31 18.44
C LYS A 465 -16.14 21.87 18.92
N PRO A 466 -15.69 21.62 20.16
CA PRO A 466 -15.70 20.26 20.72
C PRO A 466 -17.11 19.68 20.75
N PHE A 467 -17.23 18.37 20.49
CA PHE A 467 -18.50 17.66 20.68
C PHE A 467 -18.86 17.57 22.17
N GLU A 468 -20.13 17.74 22.52
CA GLU A 468 -20.56 17.68 23.92
C GLU A 468 -20.55 16.24 24.46
N ASN A 469 -20.85 15.26 23.61
CA ASN A 469 -20.91 13.84 23.95
C ASN A 469 -20.89 12.97 22.69
N TRP A 470 -20.71 11.66 22.88
CA TRP A 470 -20.64 10.68 21.78
C TRP A 470 -21.88 10.60 20.90
N ARG A 471 -23.08 10.92 21.42
CA ARG A 471 -24.31 10.89 20.61
C ARG A 471 -24.30 11.99 19.56
N ASP A 472 -23.63 13.11 19.84
CA ASP A 472 -23.52 14.23 18.91
C ASP A 472 -22.42 13.97 17.87
N GLU A 473 -21.33 13.29 18.25
CA GLU A 473 -20.27 12.87 17.32
C GLU A 473 -20.70 11.68 16.45
N SER A 474 -21.45 10.73 17.01
CA SER A 474 -21.92 9.52 16.32
C SER A 474 -23.44 9.37 16.42
N PRO A 475 -24.22 10.18 15.68
CA PRO A 475 -25.66 10.03 15.61
C PRO A 475 -26.13 8.82 14.77
N ASN A 476 -25.20 7.99 14.27
CA ASN A 476 -25.42 6.89 13.32
C ASN A 476 -26.05 7.36 12.01
N ILE A 477 -25.28 8.15 11.25
CA ILE A 477 -25.74 8.65 9.96
C ILE A 477 -25.66 7.50 8.96
N GLU A 478 -26.80 7.14 8.36
CA GLU A 478 -26.85 6.16 7.29
C GLU A 478 -26.32 6.80 6.00
N ILE A 479 -25.17 6.32 5.53
CA ILE A 479 -24.49 6.81 4.33
C ILE A 479 -24.01 5.60 3.53
N HIS A 480 -24.34 5.58 2.25
CA HIS A 480 -23.89 4.53 1.32
C HIS A 480 -24.19 3.10 1.80
N GLY A 481 -25.31 2.90 2.50
CA GLY A 481 -25.73 1.61 3.03
C GLY A 481 -25.03 1.15 4.32
N ASP A 482 -24.29 2.02 4.99
CA ASP A 482 -23.66 1.76 6.29
C ASP A 482 -23.85 2.94 7.26
N ASN A 483 -23.44 2.78 8.52
CA ASN A 483 -23.52 3.84 9.53
C ASN A 483 -22.16 4.48 9.79
N PHE A 484 -22.15 5.81 9.90
CA PHE A 484 -20.95 6.58 10.18
C PHE A 484 -21.16 7.63 11.28
N THR A 485 -20.04 8.11 11.82
CA THR A 485 -20.00 9.31 12.65
C THR A 485 -20.35 10.56 11.85
N GLU A 486 -20.53 11.70 12.52
CA GLU A 486 -20.35 13.01 11.90
C GLU A 486 -18.94 13.15 11.32
N GLU A 487 -18.73 14.19 10.50
CA GLU A 487 -17.38 14.60 10.17
C GLU A 487 -16.71 15.22 11.39
N VAL A 488 -15.49 14.79 11.67
CA VAL A 488 -14.68 15.19 12.82
C VAL A 488 -13.35 15.78 12.36
N ARG A 489 -12.84 16.74 13.13
CA ARG A 489 -11.55 17.40 12.90
C ARG A 489 -10.69 17.26 14.16
N TYR A 490 -9.39 17.05 13.99
CA TYR A 490 -8.47 17.04 15.12
C TYR A 490 -8.47 18.36 15.89
N ASN A 491 -8.55 18.29 17.21
CA ASN A 491 -8.35 19.45 18.07
C ASN A 491 -6.86 19.72 18.31
N LEU A 492 -6.24 20.55 17.45
CA LEU A 492 -4.81 20.90 17.54
C LEU A 492 -4.46 21.82 18.74
N THR A 493 -5.45 22.18 19.56
CA THR A 493 -5.28 22.95 20.80
C THR A 493 -5.60 22.14 22.06
N ASP A 494 -5.87 20.84 21.92
CA ASP A 494 -6.23 19.98 23.04
C ASP A 494 -5.01 19.57 23.89
N VAL A 495 -5.28 19.06 25.09
CA VAL A 495 -4.27 18.65 26.05
C VAL A 495 -3.50 17.38 25.59
N ILE A 496 -4.00 16.59 24.64
CA ILE A 496 -3.23 15.51 23.95
C ILE A 496 -2.06 16.09 23.14
N THR A 497 -2.30 17.20 22.42
CA THR A 497 -1.21 17.92 21.73
C THR A 497 -0.23 18.53 22.74
N GLU A 498 -0.71 18.96 23.90
CA GLU A 498 0.10 19.58 24.97
C GLU A 498 0.94 18.58 25.79
N GLU A 499 0.42 17.39 26.10
CA GLU A 499 1.09 16.37 26.93
C GLU A 499 1.98 15.39 26.16
N SER A 500 2.02 15.46 24.81
CA SER A 500 3.11 14.88 24.00
C SER A 500 4.49 15.47 24.33
N GLY A 501 4.53 16.50 25.20
CA GLY A 501 5.68 16.88 26.00
C GLY A 501 6.65 17.85 25.34
N THR A 502 6.65 17.97 24.00
CA THR A 502 7.64 18.82 23.31
C THR A 502 7.25 19.32 21.90
N PHE A 503 6.18 18.81 21.27
CA PHE A 503 5.81 19.18 19.91
C PHE A 503 4.46 19.90 19.87
N ASN A 504 4.42 21.07 19.23
CA ASN A 504 3.19 21.79 18.93
C ASN A 504 3.18 22.15 17.45
N VAL A 505 2.12 21.77 16.75
CA VAL A 505 1.89 22.13 15.34
C VAL A 505 2.05 23.64 15.17
N THR A 506 2.76 24.06 14.13
CA THR A 506 2.97 25.47 13.79
C THR A 506 1.64 26.22 13.73
N GLY A 507 1.53 27.34 14.46
CA GLY A 507 0.29 28.11 14.58
C GLY A 507 -0.60 27.76 15.77
N TYR A 508 -0.23 26.76 16.58
CA TYR A 508 -1.02 26.33 17.74
C TYR A 508 -0.21 26.35 19.04
N LEU A 509 -0.92 26.46 20.16
CA LEU A 509 -0.38 26.38 21.53
C LEU A 509 0.90 27.26 21.70
N SER A 510 2.02 26.66 22.15
CA SER A 510 3.27 27.40 22.36
C SER A 510 3.96 27.84 21.05
N ASN A 511 3.53 27.31 19.90
CA ASN A 511 4.00 27.67 18.56
C ASN A 511 2.97 28.54 17.78
N SER A 512 2.11 29.27 18.51
CA SER A 512 0.98 30.05 17.96
C SER A 512 1.33 31.29 17.13
N ASN A 513 2.60 31.71 17.09
CA ASN A 513 3.04 32.92 16.39
C ASN A 513 4.08 32.61 15.30
N PRO A 514 3.71 31.88 14.23
CA PRO A 514 4.63 31.52 13.18
C PRO A 514 5.07 32.73 12.34
N PRO A 515 6.24 32.68 11.67
CA PRO A 515 6.62 33.66 10.67
C PRO A 515 5.59 33.74 9.53
N PRO A 516 5.48 34.87 8.81
CA PRO A 516 4.65 34.95 7.62
C PRO A 516 5.16 34.00 6.52
N ALA A 517 4.25 33.61 5.61
CA ALA A 517 4.55 32.77 4.47
C ALA A 517 5.76 33.33 3.68
N VAL A 518 6.64 32.44 3.22
CA VAL A 518 7.84 32.80 2.45
C VAL A 518 7.52 32.93 0.95
N PHE A 519 6.57 32.14 0.46
CA PHE A 519 6.16 32.09 -0.93
C PHE A 519 4.66 32.37 -1.03
N ASP A 520 4.24 33.04 -2.10
CA ASP A 520 2.83 33.09 -2.47
C ASP A 520 2.37 31.71 -2.96
N ALA A 521 1.13 31.34 -2.68
CA ALA A 521 0.52 30.08 -3.12
C ALA A 521 0.74 29.78 -4.62
N SER A 522 0.58 30.80 -5.48
CA SER A 522 0.75 30.67 -6.94
C SER A 522 2.20 30.37 -7.38
N ASN A 523 3.17 30.56 -6.49
CA ASN A 523 4.59 30.26 -6.70
C ASN A 523 5.02 28.94 -6.05
N ILE A 524 4.07 28.12 -5.60
CA ILE A 524 4.29 26.79 -5.07
C ILE A 524 3.71 25.76 -6.06
N VAL A 525 4.41 24.65 -6.27
CA VAL A 525 3.92 23.49 -7.02
C VAL A 525 4.27 22.20 -6.28
N MET A 526 3.38 21.21 -6.30
CA MET A 526 3.69 19.87 -5.82
C MET A 526 4.23 18.99 -6.96
N LEU A 527 5.32 18.26 -6.69
CA LEU A 527 5.89 17.25 -7.56
C LEU A 527 5.61 15.86 -6.96
N MET A 528 4.99 14.98 -7.74
CA MET A 528 4.44 13.69 -7.33
C MET A 528 4.79 12.58 -8.35
N ASP A 529 4.53 11.34 -7.98
CA ASP A 529 4.68 10.14 -8.83
C ASP A 529 3.58 9.09 -8.57
N GLY A 530 2.48 9.48 -7.92
CA GLY A 530 1.43 8.57 -7.47
C GLY A 530 1.71 7.91 -6.11
N GLY A 531 2.93 8.01 -5.58
CA GLY A 531 3.33 7.42 -4.31
C GLY A 531 2.71 8.08 -3.06
N CYS A 532 2.19 9.31 -3.19
CA CYS A 532 1.65 10.08 -2.09
C CYS A 532 0.41 9.41 -1.47
N GLY A 533 0.48 9.06 -0.19
CA GLY A 533 -0.59 8.42 0.57
C GLY A 533 -0.57 8.75 2.07
N SER A 534 -1.57 8.29 2.81
CA SER A 534 -1.77 8.51 4.24
C SER A 534 -1.62 9.99 4.61
N THR A 535 -0.76 10.35 5.56
CA THR A 535 -0.42 11.74 5.90
C THR A 535 -0.05 12.60 4.68
N CYS A 536 0.64 12.05 3.67
CA CYS A 536 0.92 12.80 2.45
C CYS A 536 -0.35 13.13 1.68
N ALA A 537 -1.34 12.23 1.63
CA ALA A 537 -2.62 12.51 1.00
C ALA A 537 -3.37 13.64 1.74
N VAL A 538 -3.34 13.66 3.07
CA VAL A 538 -3.92 14.74 3.88
C VAL A 538 -3.21 16.07 3.64
N PHE A 539 -1.87 16.06 3.62
CA PHE A 539 -1.07 17.24 3.29
C PHE A 539 -1.37 17.75 1.86
N ALA A 540 -1.37 16.86 0.87
CA ALA A 540 -1.62 17.19 -0.53
C ALA A 540 -3.04 17.74 -0.76
N GLU A 541 -4.04 17.17 -0.09
CA GLU A 541 -5.41 17.68 -0.06
C GLU A 541 -5.42 19.12 0.45
N MET A 542 -4.83 19.41 1.62
CA MET A 542 -4.79 20.78 2.15
C MET A 542 -4.03 21.76 1.23
N MET A 543 -2.89 21.33 0.68
CA MET A 543 -2.10 22.11 -0.27
C MET A 543 -2.93 22.50 -1.50
N LYS A 544 -3.71 21.56 -2.04
CA LYS A 544 -4.56 21.78 -3.20
C LYS A 544 -5.82 22.58 -2.86
N SER A 545 -6.65 22.09 -1.95
CA SER A 545 -7.99 22.62 -1.71
C SER A 545 -8.01 23.93 -0.94
N GLN A 546 -7.04 24.12 -0.05
CA GLN A 546 -6.94 25.33 0.76
C GLN A 546 -5.82 26.25 0.29
N GLY A 547 -4.67 25.66 -0.08
CA GLY A 547 -3.52 26.40 -0.59
C GLY A 547 -3.64 26.79 -2.06
N GLY A 548 -4.53 26.18 -2.85
CA GLY A 548 -4.64 26.43 -4.28
C GLY A 548 -3.40 25.97 -5.07
N VAL A 549 -2.64 25.01 -4.52
CA VAL A 549 -1.37 24.56 -5.10
C VAL A 549 -1.63 23.53 -6.20
N ARG A 550 -1.06 23.79 -7.38
CA ARG A 550 -1.10 22.88 -8.53
C ARG A 550 -0.11 21.73 -8.37
N SER A 551 -0.31 20.64 -9.10
CA SER A 551 0.56 19.46 -9.07
C SER A 551 1.04 18.99 -10.44
N ILE A 552 2.26 18.45 -10.46
CA ILE A 552 2.85 17.72 -11.60
C ILE A 552 3.14 16.29 -11.14
N VAL A 553 2.80 15.31 -11.96
CA VAL A 553 3.10 13.90 -11.71
C VAL A 553 4.05 13.33 -12.76
N PHE A 554 4.94 12.43 -12.33
CA PHE A 554 5.87 11.72 -13.21
C PHE A 554 5.57 10.23 -13.34
N GLY A 555 5.76 9.69 -14.55
CA GLY A 555 5.69 8.26 -14.83
C GLY A 555 4.32 7.81 -15.34
N GLY A 556 3.90 6.61 -14.92
CA GLY A 556 2.69 5.92 -15.35
C GLY A 556 2.91 4.99 -16.54
N ARG A 557 1.83 4.33 -16.99
CA ARG A 557 1.82 3.43 -18.14
C ARG A 557 2.23 4.17 -19.42
N PRO A 558 2.86 3.50 -20.40
CA PRO A 558 3.32 4.13 -21.64
C PRO A 558 2.14 4.45 -22.58
N GLN A 559 1.32 5.42 -22.18
CA GLN A 559 0.16 5.91 -22.92
C GLN A 559 -0.03 7.42 -22.68
N PRO A 560 -0.67 8.15 -23.62
CA PRO A 560 -1.10 9.52 -23.40
C PRO A 560 -2.11 9.64 -22.24
N GLY A 561 -2.42 10.87 -21.84
CA GLY A 561 -3.45 11.15 -20.85
C GLY A 561 -2.95 11.35 -19.41
N PRO A 562 -3.87 11.68 -18.49
CA PRO A 562 -3.56 12.08 -17.13
C PRO A 562 -3.09 10.91 -16.25
N MET A 563 -2.61 11.26 -15.06
CA MET A 563 -2.31 10.36 -13.95
C MET A 563 -2.62 11.07 -12.63
N GLN A 564 -3.05 10.33 -11.60
CA GLN A 564 -3.24 10.90 -10.26
C GLN A 564 -1.89 11.10 -9.56
N GLY A 565 -1.70 12.27 -8.93
CA GLY A 565 -0.52 12.52 -8.10
C GLY A 565 -0.58 11.87 -6.72
N VAL A 566 -1.79 11.75 -6.17
CA VAL A 566 -2.10 11.10 -4.89
C VAL A 566 -2.88 9.83 -5.18
N ALA A 567 -2.22 8.68 -5.07
CA ALA A 567 -2.83 7.38 -5.32
C ALA A 567 -2.49 6.33 -4.26
N GLY A 568 -1.66 6.65 -3.26
CA GLY A 568 -1.58 5.83 -2.05
C GLY A 568 -2.92 5.85 -1.29
N SER A 569 -3.03 5.10 -0.20
CA SER A 569 -4.23 5.17 0.66
C SER A 569 -4.55 6.63 0.98
N LYS A 570 -5.80 7.06 0.80
CA LYS A 570 -6.25 8.42 1.14
C LYS A 570 -7.00 8.41 2.47
N GLY A 571 -6.75 7.41 3.32
CA GLY A 571 -7.19 7.39 4.70
C GLY A 571 -6.46 8.41 5.57
N ALA A 572 -7.12 8.88 6.63
CA ALA A 572 -6.60 9.87 7.57
C ALA A 572 -6.06 9.25 8.87
N GLN A 573 -6.35 7.98 9.17
CA GLN A 573 -5.83 7.29 10.35
C GLN A 573 -5.88 5.77 10.19
N VAL A 574 -4.76 5.12 10.51
CA VAL A 574 -4.64 3.66 10.65
C VAL A 574 -4.74 3.28 12.12
N LEU A 575 -5.38 2.14 12.41
CA LEU A 575 -5.19 1.43 13.67
C LEU A 575 -4.78 -0.01 13.39
N THR A 576 -4.01 -0.58 14.31
CA THR A 576 -3.69 -2.01 14.30
C THR A 576 -4.77 -2.83 15.02
N TYR A 577 -4.76 -4.14 14.78
CA TYR A 577 -5.59 -5.09 15.52
C TYR A 577 -5.23 -5.07 17.02
N GLY A 578 -3.95 -4.86 17.34
CA GLY A 578 -3.43 -4.65 18.69
C GLY A 578 -4.06 -3.43 19.36
N ASN A 579 -4.14 -2.29 18.67
CA ASN A 579 -4.78 -1.08 19.21
C ASN A 579 -6.23 -1.34 19.62
N ILE A 580 -7.03 -1.99 18.77
CA ILE A 580 -8.41 -2.34 19.11
C ILE A 580 -8.47 -3.33 20.28
N ALA A 581 -7.56 -4.31 20.32
CA ALA A 581 -7.52 -5.27 21.41
C ALA A 581 -7.22 -4.58 22.77
N GLU A 582 -6.33 -3.60 22.78
CA GLU A 582 -6.04 -2.76 23.94
C GLU A 582 -7.26 -1.94 24.37
N TYR A 583 -7.98 -1.33 23.44
CA TYR A 583 -9.17 -0.53 23.77
C TYR A 583 -10.28 -1.40 24.39
N ILE A 584 -10.51 -2.58 23.82
CA ILE A 584 -11.46 -3.54 24.40
C ILE A 584 -11.00 -3.98 25.80
N ALA A 585 -9.70 -4.15 26.04
CA ALA A 585 -9.17 -4.51 27.35
C ALA A 585 -9.32 -3.39 28.40
N GLN A 586 -9.39 -2.11 27.97
CA GLN A 586 -9.62 -0.96 28.84
C GLN A 586 -11.09 -0.75 29.22
N LEU A 587 -12.04 -1.30 28.44
CA LEU A 587 -13.49 -1.11 28.66
C LEU A 587 -13.98 -1.41 30.09
N PRO A 588 -13.53 -2.45 30.82
CA PRO A 588 -13.98 -2.69 32.19
C PRO A 588 -13.66 -1.52 33.15
N ASN A 589 -12.47 -0.92 33.01
CA ASN A 589 -12.06 0.22 33.83
C ASN A 589 -12.88 1.47 33.48
N ALA A 590 -13.01 1.77 32.18
CA ALA A 590 -13.82 2.89 31.70
C ALA A 590 -15.31 2.73 32.08
N THR A 591 -15.85 1.52 32.02
CA THR A 591 -17.23 1.22 32.46
C THR A 591 -17.43 1.48 33.95
N THR A 592 -16.42 1.18 34.78
CA THR A 592 -16.47 1.50 36.22
C THR A 592 -16.55 3.01 36.44
N ALA A 593 -15.70 3.78 35.74
CA ALA A 593 -15.71 5.24 35.81
C ALA A 593 -17.03 5.85 35.27
N TYR A 594 -17.60 5.26 34.22
CA TYR A 594 -18.90 5.63 33.67
C TYR A 594 -20.04 5.45 34.69
N LEU A 595 -20.06 4.32 35.39
CA LEU A 595 -21.04 4.01 36.44
C LEU A 595 -20.96 4.93 37.65
N GLU A 596 -19.75 5.36 38.05
CA GLU A 596 -19.54 6.32 39.15
C GLU A 596 -20.25 7.67 38.91
N LYS A 597 -20.64 7.97 37.67
CA LYS A 597 -21.38 9.18 37.28
C LYS A 597 -22.90 8.98 37.21
N ASP A 598 -23.42 7.87 37.74
CA ASP A 598 -24.85 7.53 37.72
C ASP A 598 -25.46 7.48 36.30
N GLN A 599 -24.64 7.15 35.29
CA GLN A 599 -25.07 6.97 33.91
C GLN A 599 -25.53 5.53 33.63
N ALA A 600 -26.57 5.36 32.80
CA ALA A 600 -27.08 4.04 32.44
C ALA A 600 -26.20 3.38 31.37
N ILE A 601 -25.72 2.15 31.63
CA ILE A 601 -24.89 1.42 30.67
C ILE A 601 -25.72 1.10 29.41
N PRO A 602 -25.21 1.38 28.20
CA PRO A 602 -25.83 0.95 26.96
C PRO A 602 -25.85 -0.59 26.82
N ASN A 603 -26.70 -1.11 25.92
CA ASN A 603 -26.70 -2.54 25.62
C ASN A 603 -25.35 -2.96 25.04
N TYR A 604 -24.84 -4.12 25.50
CA TYR A 604 -23.61 -4.66 24.95
C TYR A 604 -23.80 -5.09 23.48
N PRO A 605 -22.80 -4.89 22.61
CA PRO A 605 -22.90 -5.23 21.18
C PRO A 605 -23.12 -6.73 20.92
N PRO A 606 -23.67 -7.11 19.74
CA PRO A 606 -23.66 -8.49 19.26
C PRO A 606 -22.24 -9.05 19.13
N ALA A 607 -22.08 -10.36 19.32
CA ALA A 607 -20.78 -11.02 19.38
C ALA A 607 -19.99 -10.90 18.07
N GLU A 608 -20.65 -10.86 16.91
CA GLU A 608 -19.99 -10.73 15.60
C GLU A 608 -19.23 -9.40 15.42
N TYR A 609 -19.52 -8.38 16.23
CA TYR A 609 -18.79 -7.10 16.21
C TYR A 609 -17.65 -7.03 17.22
N ILE A 610 -17.40 -8.11 17.98
CA ILE A 610 -16.48 -8.08 19.11
C ILE A 610 -15.27 -8.98 18.82
N PRO A 611 -14.11 -8.38 18.51
CA PRO A 611 -12.87 -9.12 18.41
C PRO A 611 -12.57 -9.95 19.66
N ASN A 612 -12.17 -11.21 19.45
CA ASN A 612 -11.77 -12.08 20.56
C ASN A 612 -10.35 -11.74 21.01
N ILE A 613 -10.23 -10.90 22.04
CA ILE A 613 -8.93 -10.45 22.54
C ILE A 613 -8.26 -11.44 23.49
N VAL A 614 -8.92 -12.54 23.88
CA VAL A 614 -8.40 -13.50 24.87
C VAL A 614 -7.79 -14.73 24.20
N ALA A 615 -8.46 -15.27 23.17
CA ALA A 615 -7.97 -16.44 22.45
C ALA A 615 -6.76 -16.07 21.57
N ALA A 616 -5.86 -17.02 21.35
CA ALA A 616 -4.86 -16.89 20.30
C ALA A 616 -5.54 -16.99 18.91
N PRO A 617 -5.03 -16.28 17.88
CA PRO A 617 -5.53 -16.45 16.53
C PRO A 617 -5.38 -17.93 16.12
N PRO A 618 -6.36 -18.52 15.41
CA PRO A 618 -6.26 -19.91 14.97
C PRO A 618 -5.06 -20.19 14.05
N LEU A 619 -4.63 -19.21 13.25
CA LEU A 619 -3.44 -19.26 12.39
C LEU A 619 -2.41 -18.19 12.79
N GLY A 620 -1.15 -18.57 12.74
CA GLY A 620 -0.01 -17.69 12.93
C GLY A 620 0.27 -17.29 14.38
N ASP A 621 1.29 -16.45 14.53
CA ASP A 621 1.69 -15.91 15.83
C ASP A 621 0.81 -14.71 16.25
N ARG A 622 0.46 -14.65 17.54
CA ARG A 622 -0.41 -13.61 18.09
C ARG A 622 0.20 -12.22 17.97
N SER A 623 1.51 -12.06 18.24
CA SER A 623 2.15 -10.73 18.16
C SER A 623 2.17 -10.26 16.71
N SER A 624 2.50 -11.14 15.77
CA SER A 624 2.47 -10.79 14.36
C SER A 624 1.07 -10.43 13.84
N PHE A 625 0.03 -11.08 14.37
CA PHE A 625 -1.35 -10.77 14.02
C PHE A 625 -1.79 -9.41 14.58
N LEU A 626 -1.54 -9.16 15.87
CA LEU A 626 -1.97 -7.94 16.54
C LEU A 626 -1.17 -6.71 16.09
N ASP A 627 0.15 -6.82 16.04
CA ASP A 627 1.03 -5.69 15.74
C ASP A 627 1.10 -5.39 14.24
N GLY A 628 0.96 -6.42 13.41
CA GLY A 628 1.12 -6.30 11.96
C GLY A 628 -0.18 -6.18 11.17
N GLY A 629 -1.32 -6.64 11.71
CA GLY A 629 -2.64 -6.49 11.11
C GLY A 629 -3.21 -5.10 11.37
N ARG A 630 -3.74 -4.44 10.34
CA ARG A 630 -4.26 -3.08 10.41
C ARG A 630 -5.45 -2.83 9.48
N PHE A 631 -6.13 -1.72 9.71
CA PHE A 631 -7.25 -1.23 8.90
C PHE A 631 -7.26 0.30 8.86
N ASN A 632 -7.88 0.86 7.83
CA ASN A 632 -8.21 2.27 7.74
C ASN A 632 -9.37 2.59 8.68
N LEU A 633 -9.07 3.27 9.79
CA LEU A 633 -10.11 3.74 10.70
C LEU A 633 -10.79 4.99 10.13
N ARG A 634 -10.04 6.04 9.80
CA ARG A 634 -10.62 7.33 9.39
C ARG A 634 -10.53 7.53 7.89
N ASN A 635 -11.68 7.77 7.26
CA ASN A 635 -11.79 8.22 5.88
C ASN A 635 -11.48 9.73 5.84
N ASN A 636 -10.59 10.17 4.96
CA ASN A 636 -10.33 11.60 4.72
C ASN A 636 -11.43 12.19 3.85
N MET A 637 -11.96 13.36 4.22
CA MET A 637 -13.11 13.98 3.58
C MET A 637 -12.71 15.26 2.84
N HIS A 638 -13.32 15.47 1.67
CA HIS A 638 -13.13 16.70 0.93
C HIS A 638 -13.93 17.85 1.54
N LYS A 639 -13.39 19.06 1.48
CA LYS A 639 -14.12 20.23 1.95
C LYS A 639 -15.29 20.55 1.02
N ASP A 640 -16.45 20.87 1.60
CA ASP A 640 -17.65 21.27 0.87
C ASP A 640 -18.19 20.17 -0.07
N ASP A 641 -17.96 18.88 0.26
CA ASP A 641 -18.52 17.72 -0.43
C ASP A 641 -19.80 17.21 0.26
N ASP A 642 -20.93 17.31 -0.42
CA ASP A 642 -22.23 16.85 0.07
C ASP A 642 -22.56 15.39 -0.31
N THR A 643 -21.70 14.74 -1.09
CA THR A 643 -21.85 13.32 -1.46
C THR A 643 -21.37 12.39 -0.36
N PHE A 644 -20.61 12.91 0.61
CA PHE A 644 -19.93 12.15 1.66
C PHE A 644 -18.98 11.08 1.12
N THR A 645 -18.41 11.28 -0.07
CA THR A 645 -17.49 10.32 -0.67
C THR A 645 -16.11 10.49 -0.04
N PRO A 646 -15.52 9.45 0.57
CA PRO A 646 -14.14 9.51 1.02
C PRO A 646 -13.21 9.83 -0.14
N LEU A 647 -12.16 10.62 0.12
CA LEU A 647 -11.16 10.99 -0.90
C LEU A 647 -10.53 9.75 -1.58
N GLN A 648 -10.50 8.61 -0.88
CA GLN A 648 -10.13 7.27 -1.39
C GLN A 648 -10.85 6.88 -2.70
N PHE A 649 -12.06 7.39 -2.94
CA PHE A 649 -12.87 7.04 -4.10
C PHE A 649 -13.05 8.19 -5.08
N ILE A 650 -12.39 9.33 -4.83
CA ILE A 650 -12.42 10.50 -5.70
C ILE A 650 -11.19 10.42 -6.61
N TYR A 651 -11.45 10.24 -7.91
CA TYR A 651 -10.42 10.35 -8.93
C TYR A 651 -9.96 11.81 -9.06
N GLU A 652 -8.65 12.02 -8.96
CA GLU A 652 -8.06 13.34 -9.09
C GLU A 652 -6.73 13.33 -9.85
N ALA A 653 -6.79 13.62 -11.14
CA ALA A 653 -5.59 13.81 -11.96
C ALA A 653 -4.74 14.99 -11.45
N SER A 654 -3.41 14.90 -11.64
CA SER A 654 -2.54 16.08 -11.57
C SER A 654 -2.79 17.04 -12.73
N ASN A 655 -2.38 18.29 -12.58
CA ASN A 655 -2.56 19.32 -13.62
C ASN A 655 -1.68 19.08 -14.86
N CYS A 656 -0.62 18.28 -14.71
CA CYS A 656 0.33 17.97 -15.76
C CYS A 656 1.01 16.64 -15.48
N ARG A 657 1.21 15.82 -16.51
CA ARG A 657 2.01 14.60 -16.45
C ARG A 657 3.26 14.71 -17.31
N LEU A 658 4.36 14.14 -16.83
CA LEU A 658 5.63 14.01 -17.54
C LEU A 658 6.20 12.59 -17.40
N PHE A 659 7.08 12.18 -18.30
CA PHE A 659 7.82 10.93 -18.20
C PHE A 659 9.26 11.14 -17.72
N TYR A 660 9.86 10.10 -17.15
CA TYR A 660 11.27 10.10 -16.78
C TYR A 660 12.16 9.95 -18.01
N LYS A 661 13.27 10.67 -18.02
CA LYS A 661 14.39 10.51 -18.95
C LYS A 661 15.48 9.65 -18.34
N LYS A 662 16.37 9.14 -19.20
CA LYS A 662 17.52 8.31 -18.81
C LYS A 662 18.36 8.96 -17.70
N GLU A 663 18.58 10.26 -17.77
CA GLU A 663 19.42 10.99 -16.80
C GLU A 663 18.78 11.09 -15.41
N ASP A 664 17.45 11.11 -15.34
CA ASP A 664 16.71 11.34 -14.09
C ASP A 664 16.90 10.19 -13.09
N ILE A 665 17.14 9.00 -13.61
CA ILE A 665 17.42 7.80 -12.83
C ILE A 665 18.78 7.90 -12.11
N TYR A 666 19.63 8.85 -12.51
CA TYR A 666 20.92 9.12 -11.85
C TYR A 666 20.93 10.44 -11.07
N SER A 667 20.09 11.39 -11.45
CA SER A 667 20.02 12.69 -10.79
C SER A 667 18.65 13.34 -10.89
N ILE A 668 18.13 13.77 -9.74
CA ILE A 668 16.82 14.41 -9.63
C ILE A 668 16.76 15.81 -10.29
N VAL A 669 17.90 16.44 -10.53
CA VAL A 669 17.97 17.84 -11.01
C VAL A 669 17.29 18.01 -12.37
N GLY A 670 17.33 16.98 -13.24
CA GLY A 670 16.62 16.99 -14.52
C GLY A 670 15.10 17.10 -14.35
N VAL A 671 14.55 16.38 -13.37
CA VAL A 671 13.13 16.42 -12.99
C VAL A 671 12.75 17.82 -12.52
N TRP A 672 13.48 18.39 -11.56
CA TRP A 672 13.18 19.72 -11.02
C TRP A 672 13.26 20.83 -12.07
N ASN A 673 14.24 20.77 -12.98
CA ASN A 673 14.35 21.73 -14.07
C ASN A 673 13.16 21.65 -15.04
N ARG A 674 12.65 20.44 -15.33
CA ARG A 674 11.46 20.29 -16.18
C ARG A 674 10.20 20.77 -15.49
N VAL A 675 10.04 20.51 -14.19
CA VAL A 675 8.96 21.10 -13.38
C VAL A 675 9.02 22.63 -13.45
N GLU A 676 10.19 23.24 -13.21
CA GLU A 676 10.34 24.70 -13.28
C GLU A 676 9.90 25.24 -14.65
N LYS A 677 10.34 24.59 -15.73
CA LYS A 677 10.03 24.97 -17.10
C LYS A 677 8.54 24.83 -17.44
N VAL A 678 7.85 23.81 -16.95
CA VAL A 678 6.42 23.62 -17.18
C VAL A 678 5.59 24.62 -16.39
N VAL A 679 5.94 24.85 -15.13
CA VAL A 679 5.11 25.64 -14.20
C VAL A 679 5.26 27.13 -14.44
N TRP A 680 6.48 27.59 -14.76
CA TRP A 680 6.82 29.01 -14.86
C TRP A 680 7.58 29.38 -16.14
N GLY A 681 7.73 28.46 -17.07
CA GLY A 681 8.40 28.65 -18.35
C GLY A 681 7.48 28.36 -19.53
N ASN A 682 8.03 27.74 -20.57
CA ASN A 682 7.32 27.37 -21.80
C ASN A 682 7.26 25.85 -22.03
N GLY A 683 7.34 25.07 -20.95
CA GLY A 683 7.20 23.61 -21.02
C GLY A 683 5.75 23.21 -21.23
N THR A 684 5.56 22.03 -21.82
CA THR A 684 4.27 21.39 -22.01
C THR A 684 4.22 20.07 -21.24
N CYS A 685 3.02 19.52 -21.12
CA CYS A 685 2.69 18.24 -20.54
C CYS A 685 2.62 17.16 -21.62
N VAL A 686 2.59 15.89 -21.19
CA VAL A 686 2.24 14.76 -22.06
C VAL A 686 0.88 15.04 -22.73
N GLU A 687 0.73 14.64 -23.99
CA GLU A 687 -0.51 14.83 -24.75
C GLU A 687 -1.73 14.32 -23.98
N GLY A 688 -2.77 15.15 -23.87
CA GLY A 688 -4.02 14.79 -23.18
C GLY A 688 -3.94 14.73 -21.66
N SER A 689 -2.79 15.06 -21.04
CA SER A 689 -2.63 15.08 -19.58
C SER A 689 -2.92 16.45 -18.93
N SER A 690 -3.30 17.44 -19.73
CA SER A 690 -3.72 18.77 -19.31
C SER A 690 -5.06 19.12 -19.95
N VAL A 691 -5.82 20.00 -19.31
CA VAL A 691 -7.07 20.57 -19.86
C VAL A 691 -6.82 21.65 -20.91
N GLU A 692 -5.59 22.17 -21.00
CA GLU A 692 -5.22 23.20 -21.98
C GLU A 692 -5.00 22.59 -23.36
N ALA A 693 -5.56 23.23 -24.40
CA ALA A 693 -5.52 22.72 -25.77
C ALA A 693 -4.10 22.64 -26.38
N ASP A 694 -3.15 23.40 -25.85
CA ASP A 694 -1.75 23.38 -26.26
C ASP A 694 -0.86 22.52 -25.33
N ASN A 695 -1.50 21.71 -24.47
CA ASN A 695 -0.86 20.88 -23.45
C ASN A 695 0.01 21.67 -22.46
N THR A 696 -0.20 22.98 -22.28
CA THR A 696 0.47 23.71 -21.18
C THR A 696 -0.19 23.41 -19.84
N MET A 697 0.50 23.73 -18.74
CA MET A 697 -0.06 23.53 -17.41
C MET A 697 -1.12 24.61 -17.11
N PRO A 698 -2.33 24.24 -16.66
CA PRO A 698 -3.40 25.19 -16.37
C PRO A 698 -3.11 26.04 -15.14
N MET A 699 -3.87 27.11 -14.96
CA MET A 699 -3.66 28.08 -13.87
C MET A 699 -4.30 27.66 -12.55
N GLY A 700 -5.47 27.00 -12.56
CA GLY A 700 -6.17 26.57 -11.36
C GLY A 700 -5.72 25.18 -10.88
N ALA A 701 -5.69 24.96 -9.57
CA ALA A 701 -5.36 23.65 -9.00
C ALA A 701 -6.39 22.56 -9.32
N TYR A 702 -7.64 22.95 -9.53
CA TYR A 702 -8.76 22.06 -9.91
C TYR A 702 -9.02 21.99 -11.42
N ASP A 703 -8.24 22.71 -12.22
CA ASP A 703 -8.27 22.58 -13.67
C ASP A 703 -7.49 21.32 -14.03
N THR A 704 -8.09 20.15 -13.84
CA THR A 704 -7.49 18.83 -14.07
C THR A 704 -8.35 18.03 -15.02
N VAL A 705 -7.71 17.10 -15.73
CA VAL A 705 -8.43 16.22 -16.67
C VAL A 705 -9.40 15.35 -15.87
N PRO A 706 -10.70 15.33 -16.22
CA PRO A 706 -11.67 14.51 -15.52
C PRO A 706 -11.41 13.01 -15.75
N PHE A 707 -12.02 12.17 -14.93
CA PHE A 707 -12.00 10.72 -15.12
C PHE A 707 -12.45 10.32 -16.54
N GLY A 708 -11.76 9.35 -17.13
CA GLY A 708 -12.03 8.82 -18.47
C GLY A 708 -11.29 7.50 -18.72
N ASP A 709 -11.45 6.96 -19.94
CA ASP A 709 -10.99 5.61 -20.30
C ASP A 709 -9.49 5.38 -20.06
N SER A 710 -8.66 6.41 -20.18
CA SER A 710 -7.23 6.30 -19.90
C SER A 710 -6.92 5.94 -18.45
N ALA A 711 -7.81 6.23 -17.49
CA ALA A 711 -7.63 5.87 -16.08
C ALA A 711 -7.97 4.40 -15.81
N LEU A 712 -8.74 3.74 -16.68
CA LEU A 712 -9.11 2.33 -16.54
C LEU A 712 -7.90 1.41 -16.82
N PRO A 713 -7.91 0.18 -16.29
CA PRO A 713 -6.81 -0.75 -16.52
C PRO A 713 -6.80 -1.25 -17.98
N ASN A 714 -5.64 -1.70 -18.47
CA ASN A 714 -5.54 -2.36 -19.78
C ASN A 714 -5.52 -3.90 -19.69
N VAL A 715 -5.48 -4.43 -18.47
CA VAL A 715 -5.46 -5.87 -18.17
C VAL A 715 -6.57 -6.17 -17.17
N GLU A 716 -7.04 -7.42 -17.18
CA GLU A 716 -8.12 -7.88 -16.31
C GLU A 716 -7.50 -8.78 -15.24
N MET A 717 -7.96 -8.63 -14.00
CA MET A 717 -7.56 -9.50 -12.91
C MET A 717 -8.34 -10.82 -12.98
N GLU A 718 -7.69 -11.92 -12.60
CA GLU A 718 -8.38 -13.20 -12.45
C GLU A 718 -9.51 -13.09 -11.41
N PRO A 719 -10.63 -13.82 -11.61
CA PRO A 719 -11.68 -13.92 -10.60
C PRO A 719 -11.11 -14.42 -9.27
N GLN A 720 -11.39 -13.69 -8.21
CA GLN A 720 -10.98 -14.01 -6.85
C GLN A 720 -12.16 -13.81 -5.90
N PRO A 721 -12.21 -14.51 -4.75
CA PRO A 721 -13.29 -14.34 -3.80
C PRO A 721 -13.49 -12.87 -3.40
N GLY A 722 -14.73 -12.41 -3.46
CA GLY A 722 -15.10 -11.01 -3.17
C GLY A 722 -14.73 -9.96 -4.24
N LEU A 723 -13.96 -10.30 -5.28
CA LEU A 723 -13.67 -9.37 -6.38
C LEU A 723 -14.94 -9.10 -7.18
N LEU A 724 -15.25 -7.83 -7.41
CA LEU A 724 -16.39 -7.39 -8.19
C LEU A 724 -15.91 -6.74 -9.49
N PRO A 725 -16.54 -7.01 -10.64
CA PRO A 725 -16.20 -6.33 -11.88
C PRO A 725 -16.27 -4.81 -11.73
N ILE A 726 -15.38 -4.08 -12.42
CA ILE A 726 -15.50 -2.62 -12.56
C ILE A 726 -16.92 -2.32 -13.08
N GLY A 727 -17.67 -1.51 -12.31
CA GLY A 727 -19.13 -1.55 -12.25
C GLY A 727 -19.90 -1.62 -13.58
N THR A 728 -21.14 -2.11 -13.49
CA THR A 728 -22.17 -2.28 -14.53
C THR A 728 -22.49 -1.07 -15.43
N SER A 729 -21.80 0.06 -15.25
CA SER A 729 -21.89 1.26 -16.08
C SER A 729 -20.80 1.38 -17.16
N VAL A 730 -19.77 0.53 -17.12
CA VAL A 730 -18.78 0.38 -18.21
C VAL A 730 -19.31 -0.65 -19.20
N THR A 731 -19.90 -0.18 -20.31
CA THR A 731 -20.62 -1.06 -21.24
C THR A 731 -19.71 -1.84 -22.20
N THR A 732 -18.40 -1.54 -22.25
CA THR A 732 -17.42 -2.29 -23.05
C THR A 732 -15.99 -2.07 -22.54
N TRP A 733 -15.32 -3.16 -22.17
CA TRP A 733 -13.85 -3.24 -22.21
C TRP A 733 -13.43 -3.32 -23.68
N THR A 734 -13.37 -2.19 -24.35
CA THR A 734 -12.69 -2.10 -25.65
C THR A 734 -11.53 -1.17 -25.47
N SER A 735 -10.35 -1.75 -25.21
CA SER A 735 -9.12 -1.06 -25.56
C SER A 735 -9.19 -0.68 -27.04
N GLU A 736 -8.68 0.51 -27.39
CA GLU A 736 -8.68 1.01 -28.76
C GLU A 736 -7.86 0.12 -29.75
N SER A 737 -7.29 -1.00 -29.29
CA SER A 737 -6.68 -2.03 -30.14
C SER A 737 -7.68 -2.99 -30.82
N GLY A 738 -8.97 -2.92 -30.49
CA GLY A 738 -10.04 -3.50 -31.30
C GLY A 738 -10.17 -5.03 -31.27
N GLY A 739 -11.23 -5.50 -30.61
CA GLY A 739 -12.10 -6.59 -31.10
C GLY A 739 -11.52 -8.00 -31.23
N ARG A 740 -10.38 -8.34 -30.62
CA ARG A 740 -9.78 -9.68 -30.79
C ARG A 740 -9.27 -10.40 -29.53
N TYR A 741 -9.55 -9.90 -28.33
CA TYR A 741 -8.74 -10.26 -27.16
C TYR A 741 -9.45 -10.73 -25.89
N GLU A 742 -10.74 -11.09 -25.84
CA GLU A 742 -11.22 -11.78 -24.62
C GLU A 742 -10.51 -13.14 -24.44
N ASP A 743 -10.45 -13.98 -25.48
CA ASP A 743 -9.78 -15.29 -25.40
C ASP A 743 -8.25 -15.19 -25.30
N ALA A 744 -7.65 -14.18 -25.94
CA ALA A 744 -6.20 -13.99 -25.92
C ALA A 744 -5.71 -13.24 -24.68
N GLN A 745 -6.54 -12.40 -24.07
CA GLN A 745 -6.28 -11.83 -22.75
C GLN A 745 -6.48 -12.89 -21.67
N LYS A 746 -7.56 -13.70 -21.73
CA LYS A 746 -7.68 -14.87 -20.85
C LYS A 746 -6.52 -15.83 -21.01
N ALA A 747 -6.11 -16.16 -22.23
CA ALA A 747 -4.93 -17.00 -22.45
C ALA A 747 -3.62 -16.35 -21.97
N PHE A 748 -3.49 -15.01 -22.05
CA PHE A 748 -2.34 -14.26 -21.54
C PHE A 748 -2.30 -14.24 -20.01
N VAL A 749 -3.45 -13.95 -19.37
CA VAL A 749 -3.57 -13.96 -17.92
C VAL A 749 -3.40 -15.39 -17.42
N GLU A 750 -4.08 -16.38 -18.00
CA GLU A 750 -3.84 -17.81 -17.74
C GLU A 750 -2.38 -18.19 -17.98
N ALA A 751 -1.69 -17.71 -19.02
CA ALA A 751 -0.28 -18.04 -19.26
C ALA A 751 0.64 -17.48 -18.17
N ILE A 752 0.37 -16.27 -17.70
CA ILE A 752 1.14 -15.65 -16.61
C ILE A 752 0.76 -16.27 -15.27
N TYR A 753 -0.52 -16.55 -15.01
CA TYR A 753 -1.02 -17.12 -13.76
C TYR A 753 -0.72 -18.62 -13.64
N ASN A 754 -0.85 -19.40 -14.72
CA ASN A 754 -0.36 -20.78 -14.79
C ASN A 754 1.18 -20.84 -14.83
N GLY A 755 1.82 -19.72 -15.21
CA GLY A 755 3.22 -19.40 -14.99
C GLY A 755 3.49 -18.73 -13.63
N ILE A 756 2.54 -18.78 -12.68
CA ILE A 756 2.61 -18.45 -11.24
C ILE A 756 2.13 -19.66 -10.37
N HIS A 757 1.45 -20.67 -10.96
CA HIS A 757 0.86 -21.84 -10.28
C HIS A 757 1.81 -23.01 -10.01
#